data_AF-A0A1Y1ZB45-F1
#
_entry.id   AF-A0A1Y1ZB45-F1
#
_cell.length_a   1.000
_cell.length_b   1.000
_cell.length_c   1.000
_cell.angle_alpha   90.00
_cell.angle_beta   90.00
_cell.angle_gamma   90.00
#
_symmetry.space_group_name_H-M   'P 1'
#
loop_
_entity.id
_entity.type
_entity.pdbx_description
1 polymer ?
#
loop_
_entity_poly.entity_id
_entity_poly.type
_entity_poly.pdbx_seq_one_letter_code
_entity_poly.pdbx_strand_id
1 'polypeptide(L)'
;MEQRIVAILEALETTLKATGPDASVELNLDFLHQLSSQCGLEPRQIQTLLDLALTSNIGSANAVRLIKAMFPREAVPERVAIRVLGVLSTRLDPTVKLCLLQWMIMVFDRIESKSGLKRLYGVVFRLLDHDQLRHTACHLLFLLTAQEHVKHFRAQKLIELYHRVGPEPGLCAVLGVYKDYCPELIDLPIDIPNYVFKAPDAAWAECLFSIGQNHPNNPGFAINLSGGKETLMAGQSTVESVMRKFHSKELPQQFASVLEDRLIQLFITSRPYEGSFNRIGTWACNYLSNLAIWRDQTNSTRVQLQELLTKICSAVEYNERLFPLFEKFLANYLCYWDGDSHQKEIFTMISHLPLKPFHELRGKFLDCLYKLYVTSSETWKATLIEAYTRLLRNWSIAEYTTPHPDPNFRTSQIKQMAALANHVETISAIGLEVEESSIHLIHRVLEFYEEITAFSLERGVPLVHIPNSHIVCHCMFHVSMMPISRICGILYRCKASYEIQRELKTSSGAFSVGYERDHVTKINSHIMDICNCIWRGQALTQGVPYTNGFGLDRDTVQELEQLGASLGLTFSSAFGLTQSPAFLPLSLTFLRSLEDRARVTVHHRGPISSASLRLLQQQRDTLQLSHTNFRLQYLDFLLENHCTGLYHFLYATMTSLMNHRRDTSVMPRRLL
;
A
#
# COMPACT_ATOMS: atom_id res chain seq x y z
N MET A 1 -46.30 20.18 13.46
CA MET A 1 -45.62 19.33 14.46
C MET A 1 -44.86 20.15 15.49
N GLU A 2 -44.15 21.21 15.12
CA GLU A 2 -43.55 22.17 16.07
C GLU A 2 -44.58 22.74 17.07
N GLN A 3 -45.77 23.12 16.61
CA GLN A 3 -46.88 23.54 17.49
C GLN A 3 -47.34 22.44 18.47
N ARG A 4 -47.17 21.15 18.12
CA ARG A 4 -47.47 20.02 19.03
C ARG A 4 -46.38 19.85 20.09
N ILE A 5 -45.11 20.06 19.74
CA ILE A 5 -44.00 20.04 20.71
C ILE A 5 -44.18 21.19 21.71
N VAL A 6 -44.52 22.39 21.25
CA VAL A 6 -44.80 23.54 22.12
C VAL A 6 -46.01 23.28 23.03
N ALA A 7 -47.11 22.75 22.50
CA ALA A 7 -48.28 22.40 23.30
C ALA A 7 -48.00 21.32 24.36
N ILE A 8 -47.16 20.33 24.06
CA ILE A 8 -46.73 19.30 25.03
C ILE A 8 -45.80 19.91 26.09
N LEU A 9 -44.90 20.81 25.71
CA LEU A 9 -44.03 21.53 26.65
C LEU A 9 -44.84 22.43 27.59
N GLU A 10 -45.84 23.15 27.09
CA GLU A 10 -46.76 23.98 27.90
C GLU A 10 -47.64 23.12 28.83
N ALA A 11 -48.11 21.96 28.34
CA ALA A 11 -48.85 20.98 29.14
C ALA A 11 -47.98 20.38 30.27
N LEU A 12 -46.71 20.08 29.99
CA LEU A 12 -45.74 19.60 30.99
C LEU A 12 -45.39 20.70 32.00
N GLU A 13 -45.18 21.94 31.56
CA GLU A 13 -44.94 23.07 32.47
C GLU A 13 -46.11 23.32 33.43
N THR A 14 -47.35 23.20 32.95
CA THR A 14 -48.56 23.45 33.75
C THR A 14 -48.87 22.30 34.70
N THR A 15 -48.74 21.05 34.25
CA THR A 15 -48.98 19.86 35.10
C THR A 15 -47.92 19.68 36.18
N LEU A 16 -46.63 19.91 35.87
CA LEU A 16 -45.52 19.77 36.83
C LEU A 16 -45.47 20.88 37.89
N LYS A 17 -46.10 22.04 37.62
CA LYS A 17 -46.30 23.13 38.59
C LYS A 17 -47.51 22.91 39.49
N ALA A 18 -48.47 22.04 39.11
CA ALA A 18 -49.75 21.89 39.80
C ALA A 18 -49.87 20.61 40.67
N THR A 19 -49.32 19.46 40.27
CA THR A 19 -49.42 18.19 41.03
C THR A 19 -48.33 17.17 40.64
N GLY A 20 -48.03 16.22 41.55
CA GLY A 20 -47.04 15.14 41.37
C GLY A 20 -47.37 14.11 40.27
N PRO A 21 -46.58 13.02 40.12
CA PRO A 21 -46.48 12.22 38.90
C PRO A 21 -47.81 11.53 38.57
N ASP A 22 -48.46 12.01 37.53
CA ASP A 22 -49.73 11.49 37.02
C ASP A 22 -49.47 10.64 35.76
N ALA A 23 -50.33 9.66 35.46
CA ALA A 23 -50.19 8.80 34.26
C ALA A 23 -50.16 9.61 32.93
N SER A 24 -50.72 10.83 32.97
CA SER A 24 -50.67 11.81 31.88
C SER A 24 -49.23 12.32 31.60
N VAL A 25 -48.39 12.44 32.63
CA VAL A 25 -47.00 12.92 32.49
C VAL A 25 -46.15 11.87 31.78
N GLU A 26 -46.29 10.59 32.11
CA GLU A 26 -45.54 9.51 31.45
C GLU A 26 -45.88 9.39 29.96
N LEU A 27 -47.17 9.46 29.62
CA LEU A 27 -47.64 9.43 28.24
C LEU A 27 -47.08 10.61 27.43
N ASN A 28 -47.07 11.82 28.02
CA ASN A 28 -46.52 13.02 27.39
C ASN A 28 -45.00 12.95 27.21
N LEU A 29 -44.27 12.29 28.11
CA LEU A 29 -42.83 12.06 27.98
C LEU A 29 -42.51 11.07 26.85
N ASP A 30 -43.30 10.02 26.70
CA ASP A 30 -43.12 9.03 25.62
C ASP A 30 -43.42 9.65 24.24
N PHE A 31 -44.50 10.44 24.15
CA PHE A 31 -44.80 11.21 22.95
C PHE A 31 -43.74 12.27 22.64
N LEU A 32 -43.20 12.93 23.66
CA LEU A 32 -42.10 13.90 23.49
C LEU A 32 -40.84 13.21 22.96
N HIS A 33 -40.48 12.04 23.47
CA HIS A 33 -39.33 11.27 22.98
C HIS A 33 -39.54 10.85 21.52
N GLN A 34 -40.74 10.35 21.16
CA GLN A 34 -41.06 9.98 19.80
C GLN A 34 -40.98 11.18 18.84
N LEU A 35 -41.56 12.32 19.20
CA LEU A 35 -41.55 13.53 18.35
C LEU A 35 -40.16 14.15 18.24
N SER A 36 -39.40 14.22 19.34
CA SER A 36 -38.04 14.75 19.34
C SER A 36 -37.06 13.88 18.56
N SER A 37 -37.22 12.54 18.60
CA SER A 37 -36.42 11.59 17.81
C SER A 37 -36.64 11.70 16.29
N GLN A 38 -37.80 12.22 15.85
CA GLN A 38 -38.13 12.35 14.43
C GLN A 38 -37.79 13.73 13.86
N CYS A 39 -37.96 14.79 14.65
CA CYS A 39 -37.85 16.17 14.15
C CYS A 39 -36.69 16.99 14.75
N GLY A 40 -36.14 16.56 15.89
CA GLY A 40 -35.23 17.38 16.69
C GLY A 40 -35.93 18.58 17.36
N LEU A 41 -35.21 19.24 18.26
CA LEU A 41 -35.69 20.36 19.08
C LEU A 41 -34.89 21.64 18.81
N GLU A 42 -35.57 22.78 18.87
CA GLU A 42 -34.95 24.09 18.77
C GLU A 42 -34.17 24.48 20.04
N PRO A 43 -33.16 25.37 19.93
CA PRO A 43 -32.37 25.82 21.08
C PRO A 43 -33.18 26.33 22.28
N ARG A 44 -34.32 26.99 22.03
CA ARG A 44 -35.22 27.49 23.08
C ARG A 44 -35.93 26.33 23.81
N GLN A 45 -36.38 25.33 23.05
CA GLN A 45 -37.06 24.15 23.58
C GLN A 45 -36.10 23.27 24.41
N ILE A 46 -34.85 23.13 23.96
CA ILE A 46 -33.78 22.45 24.72
C ILE A 46 -33.54 23.16 26.06
N GLN A 47 -33.53 24.50 26.06
CA GLN A 47 -33.36 25.27 27.29
C GLN A 47 -34.56 25.09 28.25
N THR A 48 -35.79 25.09 27.74
CA THR A 48 -36.99 24.81 28.55
C THR A 48 -36.97 23.40 29.13
N LEU A 49 -36.58 22.39 28.35
CA LEU A 49 -36.47 21.01 28.82
C LEU A 49 -35.37 20.83 29.86
N LEU A 50 -34.24 21.52 29.69
CA LEU A 50 -33.20 21.56 30.70
C LEU A 50 -33.73 22.17 32.01
N ASP A 51 -34.50 23.25 31.94
CA ASP A 51 -35.03 23.93 33.13
C ASP A 51 -36.07 23.08 33.86
N LEU A 52 -36.87 22.33 33.11
CA LEU A 52 -37.77 21.33 33.65
C LEU A 52 -36.99 20.16 34.27
N ALA A 53 -36.02 19.57 33.58
CA ALA A 53 -35.21 18.46 34.12
C ALA A 53 -34.46 18.83 35.42
N LEU A 54 -34.21 20.11 35.65
CA LEU A 54 -33.54 20.65 36.84
C LEU A 54 -34.49 21.11 37.94
N THR A 55 -35.80 21.06 37.72
CA THR A 55 -36.81 21.39 38.73
C THR A 55 -36.94 20.25 39.75
N SER A 56 -36.96 20.57 41.04
CA SER A 56 -36.91 19.61 42.15
C SER A 56 -38.11 18.67 42.27
N ASN A 57 -39.20 18.89 41.53
CA ASN A 57 -40.49 18.22 41.71
C ASN A 57 -40.75 17.03 40.76
N ILE A 58 -39.82 16.71 39.86
CA ILE A 58 -40.05 15.76 38.74
C ILE A 58 -39.55 14.33 39.01
N GLY A 59 -38.63 14.17 39.96
CA GLY A 59 -37.96 12.90 40.26
C GLY A 59 -36.86 12.55 39.24
N SER A 60 -35.85 11.78 39.67
CA SER A 60 -34.65 11.51 38.85
C SER A 60 -34.93 10.64 37.61
N ALA A 61 -35.91 9.73 37.68
CA ALA A 61 -36.31 8.90 36.54
C ALA A 61 -36.87 9.72 35.37
N ASN A 62 -37.76 10.67 35.66
CA ASN A 62 -38.36 11.54 34.65
C ASN A 62 -37.35 12.58 34.13
N ALA A 63 -36.46 13.08 35.00
CA ALA A 63 -35.36 13.95 34.57
C ALA A 63 -34.44 13.26 33.55
N VAL A 64 -34.10 11.98 33.74
CA VAL A 64 -33.33 11.20 32.76
C VAL A 64 -34.08 11.04 31.44
N ARG A 65 -35.39 10.76 31.46
CA ARG A 65 -36.21 10.67 30.24
C ARG A 65 -36.25 12.01 29.48
N LEU A 66 -36.38 13.13 30.20
CA LEU A 66 -36.33 14.47 29.60
C LEU A 66 -34.98 14.74 28.94
N ILE A 67 -33.86 14.40 29.59
CA ILE A 67 -32.51 14.59 29.02
C ILE A 67 -32.31 13.73 27.77
N LYS A 68 -32.80 12.48 27.77
CA LYS A 68 -32.72 11.61 26.58
C LYS A 68 -33.56 12.12 25.41
N ALA A 69 -34.63 12.87 25.66
CA ALA A 69 -35.44 13.51 24.63
C ALA A 69 -34.82 14.80 24.07
N MET A 70 -33.70 15.31 24.61
CA MET A 70 -33.05 16.55 24.16
C MET A 70 -32.24 16.35 22.87
N PHE A 71 -32.89 15.99 21.75
CA PHE A 71 -32.25 15.88 20.44
C PHE A 71 -32.11 17.26 19.79
N PRO A 72 -30.90 17.84 19.64
CA PRO A 72 -30.76 19.14 19.03
C PRO A 72 -31.03 19.09 17.53
N ARG A 73 -31.95 19.95 17.08
CA ARG A 73 -32.07 20.30 15.68
C ARG A 73 -30.88 21.17 15.32
N GLU A 74 -30.83 22.40 15.82
CA GLU A 74 -29.81 23.39 15.47
C GLU A 74 -28.56 23.31 16.35
N ALA A 75 -27.57 24.17 16.07
CA ALA A 75 -26.40 24.34 16.93
C ALA A 75 -26.84 24.70 18.36
N VAL A 76 -26.23 24.06 19.35
CA VAL A 76 -26.55 24.29 20.75
C VAL A 76 -25.81 25.55 21.23
N PRO A 77 -26.54 26.56 21.76
CA PRO A 77 -25.92 27.77 22.26
C PRO A 77 -24.94 27.48 23.40
N GLU A 78 -23.79 28.13 23.37
CA GLU A 78 -22.72 27.95 24.37
C GLU A 78 -23.23 28.14 25.81
N ARG A 79 -24.19 29.07 26.02
CA ARG A 79 -24.85 29.31 27.32
C ARG A 79 -25.54 28.07 27.91
N VAL A 80 -26.11 27.20 27.07
CA VAL A 80 -26.80 25.97 27.52
C VAL A 80 -25.78 24.96 28.00
N ALA A 81 -24.69 24.76 27.25
CA ALA A 81 -23.60 23.86 27.64
C ALA A 81 -22.89 24.34 28.93
N ILE A 82 -22.66 25.65 29.07
CA ILE A 82 -22.14 26.25 30.31
C ILE A 82 -23.08 26.00 31.49
N ARG A 83 -24.39 26.15 31.29
CA ARG A 83 -25.39 25.91 32.35
C ARG A 83 -25.38 24.44 32.78
N VAL A 84 -25.31 23.50 31.83
CA VAL A 84 -25.16 22.06 32.13
C VAL A 84 -23.92 21.82 32.98
N LEU A 85 -22.75 22.36 32.59
CA LEU A 85 -21.52 22.24 33.38
C LEU A 85 -21.60 22.87 34.77
N GLY A 86 -22.24 24.04 34.90
CA GLY A 86 -22.44 24.70 36.18
C GLY A 86 -23.32 23.87 37.12
N VAL A 87 -24.35 23.23 36.57
CA VAL A 87 -25.30 22.40 37.31
C VAL A 87 -24.69 21.06 37.75
N LEU A 88 -23.71 20.51 37.03
CA LEU A 88 -22.98 19.32 37.49
C LEU A 88 -22.24 19.55 38.83
N SER A 89 -21.94 20.81 39.16
CA SER A 89 -21.32 21.21 40.43
C SER A 89 -22.30 21.32 41.60
N THR A 90 -23.62 21.26 41.35
CA THR A 90 -24.65 21.35 42.39
C THR A 90 -25.01 19.96 42.95
N ARG A 91 -25.85 19.91 44.00
CA ARG A 91 -26.32 18.67 44.62
C ARG A 91 -27.46 18.07 43.79
N LEU A 92 -27.13 17.35 42.72
CA LEU A 92 -28.05 16.53 41.93
C LEU A 92 -27.79 15.04 42.15
N ASP A 93 -28.82 14.23 41.86
CA ASP A 93 -28.72 12.77 41.81
C ASP A 93 -27.60 12.35 40.83
N PRO A 94 -26.69 11.43 41.22
CA PRO A 94 -25.60 10.96 40.37
C PRO A 94 -26.07 10.41 39.01
N THR A 95 -27.26 9.80 38.95
CA THR A 95 -27.84 9.27 37.69
C THR A 95 -28.14 10.37 36.67
N VAL A 96 -28.69 11.50 37.14
CA VAL A 96 -28.97 12.68 36.32
C VAL A 96 -27.66 13.35 35.89
N LYS A 97 -26.66 13.44 36.77
CA LYS A 97 -25.33 13.97 36.43
C LYS A 97 -24.65 13.16 35.33
N LEU A 98 -24.72 11.83 35.42
CA LEU A 98 -24.16 10.95 34.40
C LEU A 98 -24.86 11.16 33.05
N CYS A 99 -26.20 11.21 33.04
CA CYS A 99 -26.97 11.42 31.82
C CYS A 99 -26.67 12.79 31.15
N LEU A 100 -26.52 13.85 31.95
CA LEU A 100 -26.13 15.18 31.46
C LEU A 100 -24.72 15.21 30.87
N LEU A 101 -23.76 14.51 31.50
CA LEU A 101 -22.40 14.36 30.99
C LEU A 101 -22.38 13.59 29.66
N GLN A 102 -23.14 12.50 29.58
CA GLN A 102 -23.27 11.70 28.35
C GLN A 102 -23.90 12.52 27.23
N TRP A 103 -24.98 13.25 27.51
CA TRP A 103 -25.62 14.15 26.55
C TRP A 103 -24.66 15.21 26.03
N MET A 104 -23.90 15.87 26.91
CA MET A 104 -22.92 16.87 26.53
C MET A 104 -21.78 16.32 25.66
N ILE A 105 -21.37 15.07 25.86
CA ILE A 105 -20.42 14.38 24.97
C ILE A 105 -21.05 14.15 23.59
N MET A 106 -22.28 13.65 23.53
CA MET A 106 -22.96 13.36 22.27
C MET A 106 -23.29 14.62 21.45
N VAL A 107 -23.45 15.76 22.12
CA VAL A 107 -23.76 17.06 21.51
C VAL A 107 -22.50 17.93 21.32
N PHE A 108 -21.33 17.48 21.76
CA PHE A 108 -20.09 18.27 21.82
C PHE A 108 -19.71 18.95 20.50
N ASP A 109 -19.93 18.26 19.37
CA ASP A 109 -19.61 18.75 18.03
C ASP A 109 -20.60 19.82 17.54
N ARG A 110 -21.81 19.88 18.12
CA ARG A 110 -22.88 20.81 17.74
C ARG A 110 -22.93 22.08 18.60
N ILE A 111 -21.95 22.31 19.49
CA ILE A 111 -21.89 23.50 20.34
C ILE A 111 -21.27 24.67 19.57
N GLU A 112 -21.96 25.82 19.50
CA GLU A 112 -21.57 27.00 18.72
C GLU A 112 -20.13 27.49 19.02
N SER A 113 -19.84 27.74 20.30
CA SER A 113 -18.53 28.17 20.79
C SER A 113 -18.15 27.36 22.02
N LYS A 114 -16.87 26.97 22.09
CA LYS A 114 -16.31 26.12 23.15
C LYS A 114 -15.41 26.94 24.10
N SER A 115 -15.39 28.26 23.97
CA SER A 115 -14.42 29.14 24.65
C SER A 115 -14.66 29.25 26.16
N GLY A 116 -15.91 29.34 26.59
CA GLY A 116 -16.36 29.30 27.97
C GLY A 116 -16.25 27.89 28.57
N LEU A 117 -16.47 26.84 27.77
CA LEU A 117 -16.26 25.45 28.21
C LEU A 117 -14.79 25.19 28.58
N LYS A 118 -13.85 25.72 27.79
CA LYS A 118 -12.42 25.66 28.09
C LYS A 118 -12.07 26.38 29.40
N ARG A 119 -12.66 27.55 29.68
CA ARG A 119 -12.48 28.25 30.97
C ARG A 119 -12.99 27.43 32.16
N LEU A 120 -14.02 26.60 31.95
CA LEU A 120 -14.60 25.71 32.96
C LEU A 120 -13.91 24.33 33.05
N TYR A 121 -12.77 24.14 32.38
CA TYR A 121 -12.01 22.89 32.42
C TYR A 121 -11.75 22.40 33.87
N GLY A 122 -11.45 23.32 34.79
CA GLY A 122 -11.23 22.99 36.20
C GLY A 122 -12.44 22.38 36.91
N VAL A 123 -13.66 22.71 36.46
CA VAL A 123 -14.91 22.15 37.01
C VAL A 123 -15.06 20.69 36.59
N VAL A 124 -14.84 20.39 35.31
CA VAL A 124 -14.87 19.00 34.80
C VAL A 124 -13.74 18.18 35.44
N PHE A 125 -12.57 18.78 35.64
CA PHE A 125 -11.44 18.13 36.30
C PHE A 125 -11.73 17.72 37.76
N ARG A 126 -12.60 18.45 38.46
CA ARG A 126 -13.05 18.09 39.81
C ARG A 126 -13.99 16.87 39.82
N LEU A 127 -14.69 16.61 38.71
CA LEU A 127 -15.57 15.43 38.59
C LEU A 127 -14.79 14.11 38.56
N LEU A 128 -13.47 14.14 38.35
CA LEU A 128 -12.59 12.96 38.43
C LEU A 128 -12.52 12.34 39.83
N ASP A 129 -12.82 13.13 40.87
CA ASP A 129 -12.85 12.64 42.25
C ASP A 129 -14.07 11.75 42.53
N HIS A 130 -15.06 11.70 41.63
CA HIS A 130 -16.26 10.87 41.75
C HIS A 130 -16.19 9.60 40.89
N ASP A 131 -16.13 8.43 41.54
CA ASP A 131 -15.92 7.13 40.90
C ASP A 131 -16.93 6.82 39.78
N GLN A 132 -18.23 7.09 39.99
CA GLN A 132 -19.29 6.81 39.02
C GLN A 132 -19.27 7.73 37.79
N LEU A 133 -18.69 8.92 37.90
CA LEU A 133 -18.66 9.91 36.82
C LEU A 133 -17.30 9.96 36.12
N ARG A 134 -16.27 9.35 36.72
CA ARG A 134 -14.87 9.48 36.31
C ARG A 134 -14.64 9.09 34.86
N HIS A 135 -15.17 7.96 34.41
CA HIS A 135 -15.00 7.50 33.02
C HIS A 135 -15.56 8.51 32.00
N THR A 136 -16.78 8.98 32.23
CA THR A 136 -17.47 9.95 31.37
C THR A 136 -16.82 11.34 31.46
N ALA A 137 -16.35 11.73 32.65
CA ALA A 137 -15.58 12.96 32.83
C ALA A 137 -14.25 12.90 32.08
N CYS A 138 -13.55 11.76 32.09
CA CYS A 138 -12.34 11.54 31.29
C CYS A 138 -12.62 11.69 29.79
N HIS A 139 -13.75 11.18 29.29
CA HIS A 139 -14.15 11.35 27.89
C HIS A 139 -14.32 12.84 27.54
N LEU A 140 -15.04 13.60 28.38
CA LEU A 140 -15.23 15.03 28.15
C LEU A 140 -13.90 15.82 28.27
N LEU A 141 -13.04 15.47 29.22
CA LEU A 141 -11.72 16.06 29.37
C LEU A 141 -10.83 15.76 28.17
N PHE A 142 -10.88 14.55 27.62
CA PHE A 142 -10.16 14.19 26.40
C PHE A 142 -10.53 15.11 25.24
N LEU A 143 -11.83 15.40 25.06
CA LEU A 143 -12.31 16.34 24.05
C LEU A 143 -11.87 17.79 24.32
N LEU A 144 -11.99 18.25 25.57
CA LEU A 144 -11.70 19.64 25.99
C LEU A 144 -10.20 19.98 26.14
N THR A 145 -9.33 18.98 26.39
CA THR A 145 -7.92 19.23 26.73
C THR A 145 -7.20 19.94 25.57
N ALA A 146 -6.47 21.00 25.91
CA ALA A 146 -5.65 21.78 24.99
C ALA A 146 -4.35 22.14 25.71
N GLN A 147 -3.35 22.65 24.98
CA GLN A 147 -2.03 22.94 25.54
C GLN A 147 -2.08 23.88 26.77
N GLU A 148 -3.00 24.84 26.78
CA GLU A 148 -3.22 25.77 27.89
C GLU A 148 -3.69 25.09 29.20
N HIS A 149 -4.34 23.93 29.09
CA HIS A 149 -4.90 23.20 30.22
C HIS A 149 -3.90 22.25 30.90
N VAL A 150 -2.84 21.88 30.19
CA VAL A 150 -1.79 20.97 30.68
C VAL A 150 -0.86 21.75 31.61
N LYS A 151 -1.07 21.57 32.91
CA LYS A 151 -0.31 22.22 33.98
C LYS A 151 0.26 21.15 34.92
N HIS A 152 1.43 21.42 35.48
CA HIS A 152 2.15 20.50 36.37
C HIS A 152 1.27 19.91 37.48
N PHE A 153 0.53 20.77 38.21
CA PHE A 153 -0.35 20.32 39.30
C PHE A 153 -1.50 19.39 38.84
N ARG A 154 -1.97 19.52 37.59
CA ARG A 154 -3.01 18.63 37.04
C ARG A 154 -2.42 17.31 36.58
N ALA A 155 -1.24 17.34 35.97
CA ALA A 155 -0.51 16.13 35.61
C ALA A 155 -0.21 15.29 36.86
N GLN A 156 0.30 15.92 37.93
CA GLN A 156 0.52 15.26 39.22
C GLN A 156 -0.77 14.65 39.79
N LYS A 157 -1.88 15.40 39.82
CA LYS A 157 -3.16 14.86 40.30
C LYS A 157 -3.67 13.69 39.46
N LEU A 158 -3.48 13.69 38.14
CA LEU A 158 -3.86 12.55 37.28
C LEU A 158 -2.99 11.31 37.53
N ILE A 159 -1.68 11.53 37.78
CA ILE A 159 -0.74 10.48 38.15
C ILE A 159 -1.09 9.87 39.52
N GLU A 160 -1.37 10.71 40.52
CA GLU A 160 -1.83 10.26 41.83
C GLU A 160 -3.14 9.46 41.74
N LEU A 161 -4.08 9.92 40.91
CA LEU A 161 -5.32 9.19 40.64
C LEU A 161 -5.06 7.83 39.96
N TYR A 162 -4.12 7.77 39.03
CA TYR A 162 -3.72 6.54 38.34
C TYR A 162 -3.11 5.53 39.32
N HIS A 163 -2.24 5.98 40.23
CA HIS A 163 -1.69 5.11 41.27
C HIS A 163 -2.73 4.62 42.28
N ARG A 164 -3.74 5.45 42.58
CA ARG A 164 -4.79 5.10 43.55
C ARG A 164 -5.82 4.12 43.00
N VAL A 165 -6.19 4.27 41.74
CA VAL A 165 -7.33 3.56 41.12
C VAL A 165 -6.86 2.43 40.19
N GLY A 166 -5.64 2.52 39.65
CA GLY A 166 -5.12 1.62 38.63
C GLY A 166 -5.40 2.10 37.20
N PRO A 167 -5.04 1.28 36.19
CA PRO A 167 -5.08 1.66 34.77
C PRO A 167 -6.51 1.65 34.20
N GLU A 168 -7.35 2.57 34.65
CA GLU A 168 -8.66 2.78 34.05
C GLU A 168 -8.51 3.33 32.61
N PRO A 169 -9.18 2.74 31.61
CA PRO A 169 -8.96 3.09 30.21
C PRO A 169 -9.20 4.57 29.88
N GLY A 170 -10.21 5.18 30.51
CA GLY A 170 -10.50 6.61 30.32
C GLY A 170 -9.43 7.52 30.92
N LEU A 171 -8.85 7.15 32.06
CA LEU A 171 -7.78 7.92 32.71
C LEU A 171 -6.47 7.80 31.92
N CYS A 172 -6.16 6.60 31.43
CA CYS A 172 -5.07 6.34 30.50
C CYS A 172 -5.15 7.22 29.25
N ALA A 173 -6.34 7.36 28.64
CA ALA A 173 -6.53 8.21 27.47
C ALA A 173 -6.22 9.70 27.76
N VAL A 174 -6.64 10.22 28.90
CA VAL A 174 -6.34 11.62 29.29
C VAL A 174 -4.85 11.81 29.60
N LEU A 175 -4.21 10.85 30.29
CA LEU A 175 -2.77 10.85 30.55
C LEU A 175 -1.96 10.77 29.24
N GLY A 176 -2.40 9.99 28.27
CA GLY A 176 -1.81 9.95 26.92
C GLY A 176 -1.84 11.33 26.26
N VAL A 177 -2.99 12.02 26.31
CA VAL A 177 -3.11 13.40 25.79
C VAL A 177 -2.18 14.36 26.54
N TYR A 178 -2.02 14.25 27.86
CA TYR A 178 -1.08 15.08 28.61
C TYR A 178 0.37 14.81 28.22
N LYS A 179 0.74 13.54 28.00
CA LYS A 179 2.06 13.10 27.53
C LYS A 179 2.37 13.66 26.13
N ASP A 180 1.37 13.70 25.25
CA ASP A 180 1.48 14.25 23.90
C ASP A 180 1.69 15.78 23.87
N TYR A 181 1.23 16.50 24.90
CA TYR A 181 1.40 17.95 25.00
C TYR A 181 2.69 18.35 25.72
N CYS A 182 3.08 17.65 26.79
CA CYS A 182 4.28 17.92 27.57
C CYS A 182 4.87 16.59 28.08
N PRO A 183 5.75 15.93 27.32
CA PRO A 183 6.33 14.64 27.71
C PRO A 183 7.20 14.74 28.97
N GLU A 184 7.80 15.91 29.23
CA GLU A 184 8.62 16.19 30.43
C GLU A 184 7.83 16.17 31.76
N LEU A 185 6.50 16.26 31.71
CA LEU A 185 5.66 16.28 32.92
C LEU A 185 5.26 14.88 33.40
N ILE A 186 5.56 13.82 32.65
CA ILE A 186 5.11 12.44 32.92
C ILE A 186 6.31 11.49 32.83
N ASP A 187 7.06 11.36 33.93
CA ASP A 187 8.25 10.50 34.07
C ASP A 187 7.93 9.01 34.37
N LEU A 188 6.73 8.54 34.04
CA LEU A 188 6.33 7.15 34.32
C LEU A 188 6.46 6.27 33.07
N PRO A 189 7.00 5.04 33.19
CA PRO A 189 6.96 4.02 32.13
C PRO A 189 5.55 3.43 32.07
N ILE A 190 4.57 4.25 31.70
CA ILE A 190 3.20 3.79 31.49
C ILE A 190 3.11 3.32 30.04
N ASP A 191 3.00 2.01 29.84
CA ASP A 191 2.40 1.46 28.62
C ASP A 191 0.93 1.88 28.64
N ILE A 192 0.64 3.04 28.04
CA ILE A 192 -0.73 3.56 27.93
C ILE A 192 -1.37 2.83 26.75
N PRO A 193 -2.27 1.85 26.96
CA PRO A 193 -2.99 1.24 25.85
C PRO A 193 -3.80 2.32 25.12
N ASN A 194 -3.74 2.33 23.78
CA ASN A 194 -4.51 3.23 22.93
C ASN A 194 -6.01 3.00 23.15
N TYR A 195 -6.62 3.81 24.01
CA TYR A 195 -8.04 3.70 24.34
C TYR A 195 -8.85 4.77 23.60
N VAL A 196 -9.79 4.32 22.77
CA VAL A 196 -10.76 5.17 22.10
C VAL A 196 -12.07 5.10 22.88
N PHE A 197 -12.57 6.26 23.32
CA PHE A 197 -13.87 6.32 23.97
C PHE A 197 -14.97 5.95 22.97
N LYS A 198 -15.85 5.02 23.36
CA LYS A 198 -17.07 4.73 22.61
C LYS A 198 -18.11 5.82 22.89
N ALA A 199 -19.02 6.04 21.93
CA ALA A 199 -20.18 6.89 22.15
C ALA A 199 -20.99 6.33 23.34
N PRO A 200 -21.42 7.16 24.31
CA PRO A 200 -22.17 6.67 25.46
C PRO A 200 -23.48 5.97 25.12
N ASP A 201 -24.15 6.40 24.04
CA ASP A 201 -25.36 5.80 23.50
C ASP A 201 -25.32 5.84 21.95
N ALA A 202 -25.08 4.68 21.35
CA ALA A 202 -24.94 4.55 19.90
C ALA A 202 -26.27 4.74 19.15
N ALA A 203 -27.38 4.25 19.74
CA ALA A 203 -28.71 4.39 19.14
C ALA A 203 -29.18 5.84 19.16
N TRP A 204 -28.86 6.57 20.24
CA TRP A 204 -29.15 8.01 20.33
C TRP A 204 -28.34 8.81 19.30
N ALA A 205 -27.06 8.49 19.11
CA ALA A 205 -26.21 9.15 18.12
C ALA A 205 -26.66 8.89 16.67
N GLU A 206 -27.11 7.66 16.36
CA GLU A 206 -27.67 7.31 15.04
C GLU A 206 -29.00 8.04 14.76
N CYS A 207 -29.86 8.14 15.78
CA CYS A 207 -31.08 8.94 15.69
C CYS A 207 -30.78 10.42 15.44
N LEU A 208 -29.83 11.00 16.18
CA LEU A 208 -29.38 12.39 15.95
C LEU A 208 -28.80 12.60 14.54
N PHE A 209 -28.14 11.58 13.99
CA PHE A 209 -27.64 11.58 12.62
C PHE A 209 -28.79 11.55 11.59
N SER A 210 -29.85 10.78 11.83
CA SER A 210 -31.04 10.73 10.96
C SER A 210 -31.81 12.06 10.90
N ILE A 211 -31.96 12.73 12.05
CA ILE A 211 -32.52 14.10 12.12
C ILE A 211 -31.63 15.05 11.32
N GLY A 212 -30.31 14.81 11.37
CA GLY A 212 -29.27 15.43 10.57
C GLY A 212 -29.59 15.55 9.08
N GLN A 213 -29.96 14.42 8.48
CA GLN A 213 -30.20 14.29 7.05
C GLN A 213 -31.52 14.89 6.58
N ASN A 214 -32.53 14.94 7.47
CA ASN A 214 -33.88 15.41 7.13
C ASN A 214 -34.00 16.95 7.06
N HIS A 215 -32.99 17.70 7.52
CA HIS A 215 -32.99 19.17 7.55
C HIS A 215 -31.67 19.79 7.02
N PRO A 216 -31.40 19.73 5.70
CA PRO A 216 -30.12 20.11 5.10
C PRO A 216 -29.82 21.63 5.01
N ASN A 217 -30.82 22.51 5.21
CA ASN A 217 -30.68 23.96 4.98
C ASN A 217 -30.24 24.78 6.20
N ASN A 218 -29.83 24.14 7.29
CA ASN A 218 -29.50 24.85 8.53
C ASN A 218 -27.97 24.78 8.76
N PRO A 219 -27.23 25.90 8.88
CA PRO A 219 -25.76 25.89 8.93
C PRO A 219 -25.15 25.16 10.13
N GLY A 220 -25.93 24.83 11.16
CA GLY A 220 -25.52 23.95 12.26
C GLY A 220 -25.59 22.45 11.97
N PHE A 221 -26.20 22.05 10.84
CA PHE A 221 -26.29 20.67 10.36
C PHE A 221 -25.19 20.32 9.35
N ALA A 222 -24.52 21.33 8.79
CA ALA A 222 -23.43 21.17 7.85
C ALA A 222 -22.12 20.83 8.57
N ILE A 223 -22.10 19.77 9.35
CA ILE A 223 -20.86 19.09 9.71
C ILE A 223 -20.98 17.64 9.26
N ASN A 224 -20.55 17.48 8.00
CA ASN A 224 -19.70 16.40 7.51
C ASN A 224 -20.29 14.98 7.41
N LEU A 225 -21.20 14.71 6.46
CA LEU A 225 -21.34 13.35 5.91
C LEU A 225 -21.74 13.26 4.42
N SER A 226 -21.63 14.36 3.68
CA SER A 226 -21.68 14.34 2.21
C SER A 226 -20.76 15.43 1.69
N GLY A 227 -19.94 15.11 0.68
CA GLY A 227 -18.90 15.98 0.15
C GLY A 227 -19.31 17.44 -0.01
N GLY A 228 -18.54 18.33 0.61
CA GLY A 228 -18.64 19.76 0.35
C GLY A 228 -17.95 20.12 -0.96
N LYS A 229 -18.73 20.16 -2.06
CA LYS A 229 -18.62 21.30 -2.98
C LYS A 229 -19.30 22.47 -2.28
N GLU A 230 -18.58 23.15 -1.39
CA GLU A 230 -18.88 24.56 -1.15
C GLU A 230 -18.09 25.37 -2.18
N THR A 231 -18.86 26.12 -2.95
CA THR A 231 -18.41 27.10 -3.91
C THR A 231 -17.30 27.95 -3.32
N LEU A 232 -16.08 27.77 -3.84
CA LEU A 232 -15.04 28.77 -3.84
C LEU A 232 -15.61 30.04 -4.48
N MET A 233 -16.22 30.91 -3.68
CA MET A 233 -16.28 32.32 -4.01
C MET A 233 -14.82 32.77 -4.10
N ALA A 234 -14.42 33.08 -5.34
CA ALA A 234 -13.11 33.62 -5.67
C ALA A 234 -12.79 34.79 -4.74
N GLY A 235 -11.89 34.55 -3.77
CA GLY A 235 -11.61 35.53 -2.73
C GLY A 235 -10.63 35.00 -1.69
N GLN A 236 -9.35 34.90 -2.09
CA GLN A 236 -8.17 34.86 -1.21
C GLN A 236 -8.22 33.89 0.00
N SER A 237 -7.96 32.60 -0.24
CA SER A 237 -7.56 31.68 0.84
C SER A 237 -6.04 31.62 0.95
N THR A 238 -5.47 32.53 1.74
CA THR A 238 -4.05 32.49 2.14
C THR A 238 -3.74 31.17 2.87
N VAL A 239 -2.55 30.60 2.68
CA VAL A 239 -2.06 29.38 3.36
C VAL A 239 -2.34 29.38 4.87
N GLU A 240 -2.35 30.57 5.49
CA GLU A 240 -2.67 30.79 6.91
C GLU A 240 -4.11 30.45 7.34
N SER A 241 -5.11 30.62 6.47
CA SER A 241 -6.51 30.29 6.80
C SER A 241 -6.73 28.77 6.80
N VAL A 242 -6.05 28.08 5.89
CA VAL A 242 -5.96 26.62 5.82
C VAL A 242 -5.20 26.09 7.04
N MET A 243 -4.06 26.70 7.42
CA MET A 243 -3.32 26.37 8.64
C MET A 243 -4.14 26.53 9.92
N ARG A 244 -4.96 27.58 10.04
CA ARG A 244 -5.84 27.78 11.21
C ARG A 244 -6.90 26.68 11.32
N LYS A 245 -7.44 26.20 10.20
CA LYS A 245 -8.35 25.04 10.15
C LYS A 245 -7.64 23.72 10.49
N PHE A 246 -6.36 23.56 10.10
CA PHE A 246 -5.54 22.39 10.48
C PHE A 246 -5.24 22.29 11.99
N HIS A 247 -5.21 23.41 12.69
CA HIS A 247 -4.99 23.43 14.14
C HIS A 247 -6.29 23.19 14.95
N SER A 248 -7.47 23.25 14.32
CA SER A 248 -8.75 22.90 14.95
C SER A 248 -9.01 21.39 14.85
N LYS A 249 -9.35 20.77 16.00
CA LYS A 249 -9.46 19.32 16.28
C LYS A 249 -10.46 18.51 15.43
N GLU A 250 -11.07 19.05 14.38
CA GLU A 250 -12.16 18.41 13.62
C GLU A 250 -11.67 17.71 12.34
N LEU A 251 -10.69 16.82 12.47
CA LEU A 251 -10.17 16.02 11.34
C LEU A 251 -10.60 14.54 11.24
N PRO A 252 -11.83 14.11 11.63
CA PRO A 252 -12.31 12.78 11.24
C PRO A 252 -12.92 12.65 9.84
N GLN A 253 -13.79 13.57 9.42
CA GLN A 253 -14.58 13.40 8.19
C GLN A 253 -13.99 14.11 6.97
N GLN A 254 -13.02 15.01 7.17
CA GLN A 254 -12.37 15.78 6.11
C GLN A 254 -11.00 15.23 5.71
N PHE A 255 -10.52 14.14 6.32
CA PHE A 255 -9.21 13.58 5.94
C PHE A 255 -9.18 13.08 4.49
N ALA A 256 -10.29 12.51 4.01
CA ALA A 256 -10.43 12.15 2.60
C ALA A 256 -10.37 13.38 1.67
N SER A 257 -11.00 14.50 2.04
CA SER A 257 -10.88 15.76 1.29
C SER A 257 -9.50 16.41 1.42
N VAL A 258 -8.80 16.20 2.53
CA VAL A 258 -7.41 16.63 2.73
C VAL A 258 -6.45 15.87 1.81
N LEU A 259 -6.70 14.58 1.59
CA LEU A 259 -5.98 13.78 0.60
C LEU A 259 -6.35 14.16 -0.84
N GLU A 260 -7.46 14.85 -1.08
CA GLU A 260 -7.83 15.35 -2.41
C GLU A 260 -7.27 16.75 -2.70
N ASP A 261 -6.96 17.55 -1.68
CA ASP A 261 -6.47 18.92 -1.85
C ASP A 261 -4.95 18.98 -2.13
N ARG A 262 -4.62 19.48 -3.32
CA ARG A 262 -3.25 19.58 -3.87
C ARG A 262 -2.31 20.47 -3.04
N LEU A 263 -2.79 21.60 -2.52
CA LEU A 263 -1.94 22.50 -1.75
C LEU A 263 -1.55 21.86 -0.41
N ILE A 264 -2.45 21.06 0.13
CA ILE A 264 -2.24 20.36 1.38
C ILE A 264 -1.29 19.17 1.17
N GLN A 265 -1.42 18.41 0.09
CA GLN A 265 -0.46 17.35 -0.24
C GLN A 265 0.98 17.91 -0.37
N LEU A 266 1.15 19.00 -1.11
CA LEU A 266 2.45 19.67 -1.27
C LEU A 266 2.97 20.21 0.08
N PHE A 267 2.09 20.69 0.94
CA PHE A 267 2.43 21.13 2.28
C PHE A 267 2.89 19.96 3.18
N ILE A 268 2.17 18.83 3.15
CA ILE A 268 2.53 17.60 3.89
C ILE A 268 3.89 17.08 3.44
N THR A 269 4.15 17.03 2.13
CA THR A 269 5.42 16.56 1.58
C THR A 269 6.58 17.48 1.95
N SER A 270 6.34 18.80 2.06
CA SER A 270 7.39 19.78 2.34
C SER A 270 7.71 19.98 3.83
N ARG A 271 6.79 19.65 4.77
CA ARG A 271 7.03 19.75 6.23
C ARG A 271 6.58 18.51 7.02
N PRO A 272 7.31 17.39 6.90
CA PRO A 272 6.95 16.13 7.58
C PRO A 272 7.10 16.16 9.12
N TYR A 273 7.72 17.18 9.72
CA TYR A 273 8.09 17.20 11.15
C TYR A 273 7.36 18.26 12.01
N GLU A 274 6.35 18.94 11.50
CA GLU A 274 5.51 19.80 12.35
C GLU A 274 4.56 18.93 13.18
N GLY A 275 4.52 19.13 14.51
CA GLY A 275 3.77 18.29 15.46
C GLY A 275 2.27 18.16 15.16
N SER A 276 1.69 19.12 14.44
CA SER A 276 0.31 19.07 13.94
C SER A 276 0.08 17.94 12.91
N PHE A 277 1.09 17.62 12.08
CA PHE A 277 1.00 16.56 11.06
C PHE A 277 1.27 15.17 11.61
N ASN A 278 2.15 15.02 12.61
CA ASN A 278 2.31 13.75 13.33
C ASN A 278 1.00 13.32 14.00
N ARG A 279 0.18 14.26 14.47
CA ARG A 279 -1.14 13.97 15.04
C ARG A 279 -2.13 13.49 13.99
N ILE A 280 -2.18 14.15 12.83
CA ILE A 280 -3.02 13.73 11.69
C ILE A 280 -2.58 12.35 11.20
N GLY A 281 -1.27 12.12 11.09
CA GLY A 281 -0.72 10.83 10.69
C GLY A 281 -1.01 9.72 11.69
N THR A 282 -0.89 10.00 12.99
CA THR A 282 -1.21 9.04 14.05
C THR A 282 -2.71 8.75 14.10
N TRP A 283 -3.56 9.78 13.94
CA TRP A 283 -5.00 9.61 13.83
C TRP A 283 -5.38 8.78 12.60
N ALA A 284 -4.85 9.10 11.43
CA ALA A 284 -5.14 8.39 10.18
C ALA A 284 -4.67 6.94 10.25
N CYS A 285 -3.49 6.67 10.84
CA CYS A 285 -3.04 5.32 11.15
C CYS A 285 -4.04 4.59 12.04
N ASN A 286 -4.44 5.21 13.16
CA ASN A 286 -5.35 4.59 14.12
C ASN A 286 -6.73 4.35 13.50
N TYR A 287 -7.22 5.26 12.67
CA TYR A 287 -8.48 5.13 11.98
C TYR A 287 -8.46 3.98 10.96
N LEU A 288 -7.43 3.92 10.10
CA LEU A 288 -7.24 2.82 9.15
C LEU A 288 -7.04 1.49 9.87
N SER A 289 -6.21 1.44 10.93
CA SER A 289 -6.02 0.24 11.75
C SER A 289 -7.32 -0.20 12.43
N ASN A 290 -8.16 0.73 12.89
CA ASN A 290 -9.46 0.38 13.49
C ASN A 290 -10.44 -0.16 12.44
N LEU A 291 -10.47 0.41 11.24
CA LEU A 291 -11.28 -0.10 10.14
C LEU A 291 -10.83 -1.48 9.68
N ALA A 292 -9.51 -1.74 9.67
CA ALA A 292 -8.93 -2.94 9.11
C ALA A 292 -8.80 -4.11 10.10
N ILE A 293 -8.52 -3.84 11.38
CA ILE A 293 -8.17 -4.87 12.39
C ILE A 293 -9.24 -5.02 13.48
N TRP A 294 -9.84 -3.92 13.96
CA TRP A 294 -10.57 -3.91 15.24
C TRP A 294 -12.09 -3.73 15.13
N ARG A 295 -12.63 -3.37 13.96
CA ARG A 295 -14.08 -3.28 13.71
C ARG A 295 -14.62 -4.60 13.16
N ASP A 296 -15.90 -4.86 13.42
CA ASP A 296 -16.62 -5.96 12.77
C ASP A 296 -16.49 -5.79 11.25
N GLN A 297 -15.94 -6.80 10.57
CA GLN A 297 -15.67 -6.82 9.12
C GLN A 297 -16.97 -6.94 8.31
N THR A 298 -17.90 -6.02 8.51
CA THR A 298 -19.12 -5.90 7.72
C THR A 298 -18.79 -5.44 6.29
N ASN A 299 -19.67 -5.74 5.33
CA ASN A 299 -19.48 -5.27 3.95
C ASN A 299 -19.39 -3.74 3.86
N SER A 300 -20.05 -2.98 4.74
CA SER A 300 -19.98 -1.52 4.75
C SER A 300 -18.62 -0.98 5.21
N THR A 301 -17.98 -1.61 6.19
CA THR A 301 -16.64 -1.19 6.66
C THR A 301 -15.56 -1.52 5.64
N ARG A 302 -15.67 -2.66 4.94
CA ARG A 302 -14.77 -3.04 3.83
C ARG A 302 -14.84 -2.04 2.67
N VAL A 303 -16.04 -1.60 2.28
CA VAL A 303 -16.21 -0.58 1.23
C VAL A 303 -15.62 0.76 1.66
N GLN A 304 -15.87 1.20 2.90
CA GLN A 304 -15.27 2.43 3.44
C GLN A 304 -13.74 2.37 3.46
N LEU A 305 -13.17 1.23 3.85
CA LEU A 305 -11.73 1.03 3.83
C LEU A 305 -11.17 1.09 2.40
N GLN A 306 -11.84 0.44 1.44
CA GLN A 306 -11.43 0.46 0.04
C GLN A 306 -11.44 1.87 -0.55
N GLU A 307 -12.48 2.66 -0.30
CA GLU A 307 -12.56 4.04 -0.77
C GLU A 307 -11.39 4.88 -0.24
N LEU A 308 -11.06 4.73 1.04
CA LEU A 308 -9.95 5.44 1.66
C LEU A 308 -8.60 4.98 1.13
N LEU A 309 -8.38 3.67 1.01
CA LEU A 309 -7.14 3.12 0.44
C LEU A 309 -6.95 3.58 -1.00
N THR A 310 -8.02 3.63 -1.80
CA THR A 310 -7.97 4.13 -3.19
C THR A 310 -7.55 5.60 -3.24
N LYS A 311 -8.07 6.45 -2.35
CA LYS A 311 -7.66 7.86 -2.23
C LYS A 311 -6.22 8.02 -1.75
N ILE A 312 -5.76 7.12 -0.89
CA ILE A 312 -4.36 7.09 -0.44
C ILE A 312 -3.47 6.70 -1.62
N CYS A 313 -3.82 5.65 -2.36
CA CYS A 313 -3.08 5.23 -3.54
C CYS A 313 -3.00 6.33 -4.59
N SER A 314 -4.09 7.04 -4.89
CA SER A 314 -4.06 8.14 -5.85
C SER A 314 -3.17 9.30 -5.39
N ALA A 315 -3.18 9.64 -4.09
CA ALA A 315 -2.27 10.62 -3.53
C ALA A 315 -0.81 10.16 -3.57
N VAL A 316 -0.54 8.88 -3.32
CA VAL A 316 0.81 8.29 -3.33
C VAL A 316 1.37 8.20 -4.75
N GLU A 317 0.57 7.76 -5.72
CA GLU A 317 0.93 7.72 -7.14
C GLU A 317 1.23 9.13 -7.66
N TYR A 318 0.45 10.13 -7.24
CA TYR A 318 0.71 11.52 -7.63
C TYR A 318 1.98 12.11 -7.03
N ASN A 319 2.28 11.81 -5.76
CA ASN A 319 3.48 12.32 -5.08
C ASN A 319 4.73 11.44 -5.30
N GLU A 320 4.59 10.32 -6.03
CA GLU A 320 5.63 9.30 -6.28
C GLU A 320 6.32 8.79 -5.01
N ARG A 321 5.68 8.92 -3.83
CA ARG A 321 6.25 8.56 -2.53
C ARG A 321 5.16 8.25 -1.51
N LEU A 322 5.39 7.21 -0.72
CA LEU A 322 4.55 6.90 0.43
C LEU A 322 4.82 7.88 1.59
N PHE A 323 3.74 8.47 2.12
CA PHE A 323 3.84 9.33 3.30
C PHE A 323 4.25 8.50 4.54
N PRO A 324 5.13 9.03 5.43
CA PRO A 324 5.61 8.31 6.62
C PRO A 324 4.48 7.78 7.52
N LEU A 325 3.34 8.46 7.54
CA LEU A 325 2.18 8.02 8.29
C LEU A 325 1.63 6.68 7.75
N PHE A 326 1.47 6.56 6.43
CA PHE A 326 0.95 5.33 5.83
C PHE A 326 1.96 4.19 5.89
N GLU A 327 3.25 4.50 5.98
CA GLU A 327 4.29 3.50 6.23
C GLU A 327 4.07 2.78 7.57
N LYS A 328 3.80 3.54 8.65
CA LYS A 328 3.55 2.96 9.98
C LYS A 328 2.28 2.11 10.00
N PHE A 329 1.22 2.59 9.36
CA PHE A 329 0.00 1.79 9.17
C PHE A 329 0.29 0.49 8.44
N LEU A 330 0.97 0.56 7.29
CA LEU A 330 1.26 -0.59 6.44
C LEU A 330 2.09 -1.65 7.17
N ALA A 331 3.12 -1.25 7.91
CA ALA A 331 3.96 -2.17 8.69
C ALA A 331 3.14 -2.95 9.74
N ASN A 332 2.22 -2.27 10.42
CA ASN A 332 1.35 -2.91 11.41
C ASN A 332 0.29 -3.79 10.75
N TYR A 333 -0.31 -3.33 9.65
CA TYR A 333 -1.37 -4.04 8.96
C TYR A 333 -0.89 -5.35 8.32
N LEU A 334 0.30 -5.34 7.69
CA LEU A 334 0.88 -6.54 7.06
C LEU A 334 1.11 -7.70 8.03
N CYS A 335 1.26 -7.44 9.33
CA CYS A 335 1.41 -8.49 10.34
C CYS A 335 0.12 -9.31 10.56
N TYR A 336 -1.04 -8.74 10.23
CA TYR A 336 -2.36 -9.35 10.42
C TYR A 336 -3.15 -9.49 9.11
N TRP A 337 -2.54 -9.11 7.99
CA TRP A 337 -3.18 -9.12 6.68
C TRP A 337 -3.37 -10.55 6.19
N ASP A 338 -4.54 -10.81 5.61
CA ASP A 338 -4.94 -12.11 5.07
C ASP A 338 -4.29 -12.45 3.71
N GLY A 339 -3.69 -11.45 3.05
CA GLY A 339 -3.05 -11.59 1.74
C GLY A 339 -3.96 -11.33 0.55
N ASP A 340 -5.28 -11.19 0.74
CA ASP A 340 -6.26 -11.05 -0.34
C ASP A 340 -7.03 -9.73 -0.26
N SER A 341 -7.42 -9.31 0.94
CA SER A 341 -8.22 -8.10 1.14
C SER A 341 -7.46 -6.85 0.69
N HIS A 342 -8.02 -6.13 -0.29
CA HIS A 342 -7.45 -4.89 -0.85
C HIS A 342 -6.03 -5.06 -1.42
N GLN A 343 -5.71 -6.23 -1.97
CA GLN A 343 -4.37 -6.59 -2.45
C GLN A 343 -3.77 -5.54 -3.40
N LYS A 344 -4.56 -5.01 -4.34
CA LYS A 344 -4.11 -4.03 -5.33
C LYS A 344 -3.61 -2.75 -4.64
N GLU A 345 -4.39 -2.21 -3.73
CA GLU A 345 -4.07 -0.97 -3.01
C GLU A 345 -2.83 -1.17 -2.13
N ILE A 346 -2.74 -2.29 -1.43
CA ILE A 346 -1.59 -2.63 -0.58
C ILE A 346 -0.31 -2.76 -1.41
N PHE A 347 -0.35 -3.44 -2.55
CA PHE A 347 0.81 -3.56 -3.44
C PHE A 347 1.22 -2.22 -4.07
N THR A 348 0.24 -1.35 -4.40
CA THR A 348 0.54 0.04 -4.81
C THR A 348 1.24 0.83 -3.70
N MET A 349 0.86 0.66 -2.43
CA MET A 349 1.57 1.32 -1.32
C MET A 349 3.00 0.76 -1.14
N ILE A 350 3.16 -0.56 -1.26
CA ILE A 350 4.48 -1.22 -1.20
C ILE A 350 5.39 -0.72 -2.31
N SER A 351 4.88 -0.52 -3.53
CA SER A 351 5.69 -0.03 -4.66
C SER A 351 6.20 1.41 -4.49
N HIS A 352 5.72 2.15 -3.49
CA HIS A 352 6.11 3.54 -3.20
C HIS A 352 6.80 3.71 -1.85
N LEU A 353 7.21 2.60 -1.20
CA LEU A 353 7.99 2.66 0.03
C LEU A 353 9.27 3.49 -0.17
N PRO A 354 9.65 4.35 0.79
CA PRO A 354 10.89 5.10 0.68
C PRO A 354 12.11 4.18 0.82
N LEU A 355 13.21 4.54 0.16
CA LEU A 355 14.47 3.81 0.29
C LEU A 355 15.02 3.93 1.72
N LYS A 356 15.27 2.77 2.35
CA LYS A 356 15.74 2.63 3.73
C LYS A 356 16.80 1.52 3.81
N PRO A 357 17.54 1.41 4.93
CA PRO A 357 18.38 0.25 5.18
C PRO A 357 17.57 -1.05 5.05
N PHE A 358 18.14 -2.02 4.34
CA PHE A 358 17.46 -3.26 3.97
C PHE A 358 16.97 -4.06 5.18
N HIS A 359 17.70 -4.02 6.30
CA HIS A 359 17.30 -4.70 7.54
C HIS A 359 15.98 -4.15 8.10
N GLU A 360 15.74 -2.83 8.01
CA GLU A 360 14.47 -2.24 8.43
C GLU A 360 13.33 -2.62 7.49
N LEU A 361 13.59 -2.57 6.18
CA LEU A 361 12.60 -2.95 5.16
C LEU A 361 12.20 -4.42 5.33
N ARG A 362 13.19 -5.29 5.56
CA ARG A 362 13.00 -6.71 5.75
C ARG A 362 12.16 -7.00 7.00
N GLY A 363 12.58 -6.48 8.15
CA GLY A 363 11.91 -6.75 9.42
C GLY A 363 10.49 -6.19 9.51
N LYS A 364 10.20 -5.05 8.84
CA LYS A 364 8.89 -4.40 8.90
C LYS A 364 7.92 -4.87 7.80
N PHE A 365 8.42 -5.26 6.63
CA PHE A 365 7.57 -5.53 5.45
C PHE A 365 7.87 -6.88 4.80
N LEU A 366 9.12 -7.13 4.38
CA LEU A 366 9.43 -8.26 3.51
C LEU A 366 9.23 -9.62 4.19
N ASP A 367 9.57 -9.75 5.47
CA ASP A 367 9.40 -11.03 6.18
C ASP A 367 7.92 -11.42 6.33
N CYS A 368 7.01 -10.44 6.51
CA CYS A 368 5.57 -10.69 6.51
C CYS A 368 5.06 -11.12 5.13
N LEU A 369 5.50 -10.43 4.07
CA LEU A 369 5.14 -10.75 2.69
C LEU A 369 5.70 -12.11 2.26
N TYR A 370 6.90 -12.47 2.70
CA TYR A 370 7.51 -13.76 2.41
C TYR A 370 6.73 -14.92 3.04
N LYS A 371 6.20 -14.76 4.26
CA LYS A 371 5.35 -15.78 4.89
C LYS A 371 4.09 -16.05 4.06
N LEU A 372 3.45 -15.00 3.55
CA LEU A 372 2.30 -15.14 2.65
C LEU A 372 2.72 -15.75 1.31
N TYR A 373 3.85 -15.32 0.74
CA TYR A 373 4.36 -15.81 -0.55
C TYR A 373 4.47 -17.32 -0.65
N VAL A 374 4.91 -17.98 0.42
CA VAL A 374 5.08 -19.44 0.46
C VAL A 374 3.74 -20.17 0.32
N THR A 375 2.65 -19.61 0.84
CA THR A 375 1.31 -20.24 0.85
C THR A 375 0.39 -19.76 -0.28
N SER A 376 0.76 -18.70 -0.99
CA SER A 376 -0.11 -18.04 -1.97
C SER A 376 -0.06 -18.67 -3.37
N SER A 377 -1.01 -18.28 -4.22
CA SER A 377 -1.12 -18.72 -5.62
C SER A 377 -0.02 -18.16 -6.53
N GLU A 378 0.15 -18.76 -7.72
CA GLU A 378 1.04 -18.24 -8.77
C GLU A 378 0.79 -16.76 -9.13
N THR A 379 -0.47 -16.34 -9.20
CA THR A 379 -0.87 -14.96 -9.52
C THR A 379 -0.47 -13.98 -8.43
N TRP A 380 -0.60 -14.40 -7.17
CA TRP A 380 -0.17 -13.61 -6.02
C TRP A 380 1.35 -13.46 -5.99
N LYS A 381 2.08 -14.55 -6.23
CA LYS A 381 3.55 -14.53 -6.32
C LYS A 381 4.04 -13.60 -7.43
N ALA A 382 3.41 -13.67 -8.60
CA ALA A 382 3.73 -12.82 -9.75
C ALA A 382 3.44 -11.33 -9.49
N THR A 383 2.30 -11.02 -8.86
CA THR A 383 1.93 -9.64 -8.50
C THR A 383 2.82 -9.04 -7.40
N LEU A 384 3.33 -9.86 -6.47
CA LEU A 384 4.33 -9.39 -5.50
C LEU A 384 5.66 -9.03 -6.20
N ILE A 385 6.13 -9.87 -7.12
CA ILE A 385 7.36 -9.59 -7.90
C ILE A 385 7.18 -8.32 -8.74
N GLU A 386 6.01 -8.12 -9.33
CA GLU A 386 5.66 -6.87 -10.01
C GLU A 386 5.72 -5.65 -9.08
N ALA A 387 5.17 -5.75 -7.86
CA ALA A 387 5.23 -4.68 -6.87
C ALA A 387 6.67 -4.33 -6.46
N TYR A 388 7.53 -5.34 -6.23
CA TYR A 388 8.95 -5.12 -5.94
C TYR A 388 9.73 -4.56 -7.13
N THR A 389 9.38 -4.97 -8.35
CA THR A 389 9.97 -4.41 -9.58
C THR A 389 9.65 -2.92 -9.70
N ARG A 390 8.39 -2.54 -9.47
CA ARG A 390 7.96 -1.14 -9.43
C ARG A 390 8.64 -0.34 -8.32
N LEU A 391 8.83 -0.95 -7.15
CA LEU A 391 9.56 -0.32 -6.04
C LEU A 391 11.00 0.03 -6.44
N LEU A 392 11.74 -0.93 -7.02
CA LEU A 392 13.10 -0.71 -7.50
C LEU A 392 13.16 0.33 -8.63
N ARG A 393 12.18 0.31 -9.54
CA ARG A 393 12.05 1.32 -10.60
C ARG A 393 11.87 2.71 -10.00
N ASN A 394 10.96 2.88 -9.05
CA ASN A 394 10.71 4.16 -8.39
C ASN A 394 11.95 4.67 -7.66
N TRP A 395 12.69 3.80 -6.97
CA TRP A 395 13.97 4.17 -6.36
C TRP A 395 15.04 4.59 -7.38
N SER A 396 15.13 3.89 -8.51
CA SER A 396 16.07 4.26 -9.58
C SER A 396 15.74 5.61 -10.22
N ILE A 397 14.46 5.95 -10.34
CA ILE A 397 14.01 7.24 -10.86
C ILE A 397 14.33 8.35 -9.86
N ALA A 398 14.06 8.13 -8.57
CA ALA A 398 14.40 9.09 -7.52
C ALA A 398 15.91 9.36 -7.47
N GLU A 399 16.73 8.32 -7.60
CA GLU A 399 18.20 8.42 -7.69
C GLU A 399 18.66 9.20 -8.93
N TYR A 400 18.00 9.03 -10.07
CA TYR A 400 18.31 9.76 -11.30
C TYR A 400 17.94 11.25 -11.19
N THR A 401 16.80 11.57 -10.56
CA THR A 401 16.27 12.94 -10.49
C THR A 401 16.89 13.78 -9.37
N THR A 402 17.35 13.15 -8.28
CA THR A 402 17.96 13.83 -7.14
C THR A 402 19.45 13.49 -7.01
N PRO A 403 20.34 14.20 -7.73
CA PRO A 403 21.78 13.99 -7.59
C PRO A 403 22.23 14.36 -6.17
N HIS A 404 22.54 13.36 -5.35
CA HIS A 404 23.14 13.59 -4.05
C HIS A 404 24.62 13.95 -4.23
N PRO A 405 25.10 15.07 -3.63
CA PRO A 405 26.49 15.50 -3.76
C PRO A 405 27.47 14.59 -3.01
N ASP A 406 26.99 13.79 -2.04
CA ASP A 406 27.82 12.84 -1.29
C ASP A 406 27.91 11.47 -1.99
N PRO A 407 29.09 11.10 -2.53
CA PRO A 407 29.29 9.81 -3.20
C PRO A 407 29.15 8.60 -2.25
N ASN A 408 29.40 8.76 -0.95
CA ASN A 408 29.27 7.68 0.03
C ASN A 408 27.80 7.36 0.31
N PHE A 409 26.97 8.40 0.43
CA PHE A 409 25.53 8.25 0.57
C PHE A 409 24.93 7.54 -0.65
N ARG A 410 25.29 8.01 -1.85
CA ARG A 410 24.89 7.39 -3.12
C ARG A 410 25.25 5.90 -3.19
N THR A 411 26.50 5.59 -2.83
CA THR A 411 27.01 4.22 -2.74
C THR A 411 26.18 3.36 -1.78
N SER A 412 25.80 3.92 -0.62
CA SER A 412 25.00 3.21 0.36
C SER A 412 23.59 2.91 -0.13
N GLN A 413 22.96 3.84 -0.86
CA GLN A 413 21.61 3.66 -1.43
C GLN A 413 21.60 2.57 -2.50
N ILE A 414 22.57 2.59 -3.42
CA ILE A 414 22.73 1.57 -4.46
C ILE A 414 22.95 0.17 -3.83
N LYS A 415 23.68 0.08 -2.71
CA LYS A 415 23.82 -1.17 -1.95
C LYS A 415 22.48 -1.66 -1.37
N GLN A 416 21.61 -0.77 -0.90
CA GLN A 416 20.27 -1.17 -0.44
C GLN A 416 19.39 -1.66 -1.60
N MET A 417 19.46 -1.00 -2.76
CA MET A 417 18.77 -1.45 -3.97
C MET A 417 19.25 -2.84 -4.40
N ALA A 418 20.56 -3.09 -4.37
CA ALA A 418 21.14 -4.39 -4.67
C ALA A 418 20.67 -5.48 -3.69
N ALA A 419 20.54 -5.15 -2.39
CA ALA A 419 20.03 -6.08 -1.40
C ALA A 419 18.57 -6.47 -1.67
N LEU A 420 17.72 -5.51 -2.08
CA LEU A 420 16.35 -5.83 -2.52
C LEU A 420 16.35 -6.66 -3.80
N ALA A 421 17.20 -6.35 -4.78
CA ALA A 421 17.32 -7.17 -6.00
C ALA A 421 17.69 -8.63 -5.70
N ASN A 422 18.63 -8.86 -4.77
CA ASN A 422 18.98 -10.22 -4.32
C ASN A 422 17.82 -10.93 -3.61
N HIS A 423 17.01 -10.19 -2.84
CA HIS A 423 15.79 -10.75 -2.25
C HIS A 423 14.78 -11.16 -3.33
N VAL A 424 14.55 -10.30 -4.33
CA VAL A 424 13.66 -10.61 -5.46
C VAL A 424 14.16 -11.81 -6.25
N GLU A 425 15.47 -11.93 -6.48
CA GLU A 425 16.05 -13.12 -7.12
C GLU A 425 15.80 -14.40 -6.31
N THR A 426 15.97 -14.33 -4.99
CA THR A 426 15.78 -15.48 -4.10
C THR A 426 14.32 -15.96 -4.14
N ILE A 427 13.35 -15.05 -3.99
CA ILE A 427 11.93 -15.43 -4.07
C ILE A 427 11.55 -15.88 -5.49
N SER A 428 12.16 -15.31 -6.54
CA SER A 428 11.90 -15.72 -7.92
C SER A 428 12.38 -17.14 -8.18
N ALA A 429 13.57 -17.51 -7.67
CA ALA A 429 14.07 -18.87 -7.78
C ALA A 429 13.15 -19.87 -7.07
N ILE A 430 12.75 -19.57 -5.83
CA ILE A 430 11.82 -20.40 -5.04
C ILE A 430 10.46 -20.49 -5.74
N GLY A 431 9.94 -19.38 -6.25
CA GLY A 431 8.66 -19.34 -6.95
C GLY A 431 8.63 -20.20 -8.21
N LEU A 432 9.70 -20.15 -9.01
CA LEU A 432 9.83 -20.95 -10.23
C LEU A 432 10.05 -22.45 -9.94
N GLU A 433 10.65 -22.78 -8.79
CA GLU A 433 10.78 -24.17 -8.34
C GLU A 433 9.43 -24.74 -7.88
N VAL A 434 8.60 -23.94 -7.21
CA VAL A 434 7.27 -24.38 -6.77
C VAL A 434 6.26 -24.41 -7.93
N GLU A 435 6.32 -23.43 -8.85
CA GLU A 435 5.35 -23.23 -9.93
C GLU A 435 5.98 -23.48 -11.31
N GLU A 436 6.51 -24.67 -11.54
CA GLU A 436 7.41 -24.98 -12.67
C GLU A 436 6.85 -24.66 -14.07
N SER A 437 5.52 -24.60 -14.22
CA SER A 437 4.84 -24.39 -15.51
C SER A 437 4.23 -22.99 -15.67
N SER A 438 4.40 -22.08 -14.70
CA SER A 438 3.71 -20.79 -14.72
C SER A 438 4.39 -19.77 -15.65
N ILE A 439 3.85 -19.62 -16.85
CA ILE A 439 4.31 -18.61 -17.81
C ILE A 439 4.12 -17.18 -17.28
N HIS A 440 3.11 -16.95 -16.44
CA HIS A 440 2.82 -15.64 -15.86
C HIS A 440 3.90 -15.24 -14.85
N LEU A 441 4.31 -16.17 -13.98
CA LEU A 441 5.39 -15.94 -13.03
C LEU A 441 6.71 -15.69 -13.77
N ILE A 442 7.05 -16.53 -14.75
CA ILE A 442 8.25 -16.36 -15.58
C ILE A 442 8.25 -14.97 -16.25
N HIS A 443 7.09 -14.53 -16.77
CA HIS A 443 6.97 -13.22 -17.40
C HIS A 443 7.35 -12.08 -16.44
N ARG A 444 6.89 -12.12 -15.18
CA ARG A 444 7.19 -11.10 -14.16
C ARG A 444 8.63 -11.16 -13.67
N VAL A 445 9.21 -12.36 -13.54
CA VAL A 445 10.64 -12.52 -13.21
C VAL A 445 11.52 -11.93 -14.30
N LEU A 446 11.19 -12.14 -15.58
CA LEU A 446 11.97 -11.58 -16.69
C LEU A 446 11.79 -10.06 -16.82
N GLU A 447 10.59 -9.53 -16.55
CA GLU A 447 10.33 -8.09 -16.50
C GLU A 447 11.18 -7.40 -15.42
N PHE A 448 11.34 -8.04 -14.26
CA PHE A 448 12.23 -7.57 -13.20
C PHE A 448 13.68 -7.38 -13.69
N TYR A 449 14.25 -8.37 -14.38
CA TYR A 449 15.61 -8.26 -14.91
C TYR A 449 15.72 -7.26 -16.07
N GLU A 450 14.68 -7.10 -16.87
CA GLU A 450 14.62 -6.07 -17.92
C GLU A 450 14.64 -4.65 -17.33
N GLU A 451 13.92 -4.40 -16.24
CA GLU A 451 13.96 -3.11 -15.55
C GLU A 451 15.32 -2.87 -14.89
N ILE A 452 15.87 -3.86 -14.18
CA ILE A 452 17.20 -3.74 -13.56
C ILE A 452 18.28 -3.40 -14.59
N THR A 453 18.27 -4.06 -15.75
CA THR A 453 19.27 -3.80 -16.80
C THR A 453 19.08 -2.41 -17.42
N ALA A 454 17.86 -1.86 -17.43
CA ALA A 454 17.61 -0.48 -17.83
C ALA A 454 18.24 0.54 -16.85
N PHE A 455 18.39 0.21 -15.57
CA PHE A 455 18.94 1.15 -14.58
C PHE A 455 20.37 1.56 -14.93
N SER A 456 21.21 0.62 -15.35
CA SER A 456 22.58 0.92 -15.75
C SER A 456 22.69 1.47 -17.17
N LEU A 457 21.88 0.99 -18.11
CA LEU A 457 22.00 1.37 -19.52
C LEU A 457 21.39 2.74 -19.82
N GLU A 458 20.22 3.02 -19.24
CA GLU A 458 19.41 4.20 -19.58
C GLU A 458 19.48 5.26 -18.49
N ARG A 459 19.53 4.85 -17.21
CA ARG A 459 19.45 5.76 -16.04
C ARG A 459 20.81 6.04 -15.39
N GLY A 460 21.90 5.44 -15.89
CA GLY A 460 23.24 5.66 -15.36
C GLY A 460 23.45 5.28 -13.90
N VAL A 461 22.57 4.44 -13.33
CA VAL A 461 22.70 3.90 -11.97
C VAL A 461 23.66 2.71 -12.01
N PRO A 462 24.80 2.71 -11.30
CA PRO A 462 25.83 1.68 -11.44
C PRO A 462 25.49 0.41 -10.62
N LEU A 463 24.34 -0.18 -10.93
CA LEU A 463 23.85 -1.44 -10.40
C LEU A 463 23.74 -2.46 -11.54
N VAL A 464 24.53 -3.51 -11.48
CA VAL A 464 24.45 -4.64 -12.41
C VAL A 464 24.10 -5.90 -11.63
N HIS A 465 23.04 -6.58 -12.04
CA HIS A 465 22.57 -7.79 -11.39
C HIS A 465 22.28 -8.83 -12.48
N ILE A 466 22.91 -10.00 -12.35
CA ILE A 466 22.86 -11.08 -13.34
C ILE A 466 21.90 -12.14 -12.81
N PRO A 467 21.02 -12.70 -13.66
CA PRO A 467 20.19 -13.84 -13.27
C PRO A 467 21.00 -15.02 -12.75
N ASN A 468 20.60 -15.55 -11.59
CA ASN A 468 21.14 -16.80 -11.08
C ASN A 468 20.95 -17.95 -12.08
N SER A 469 21.86 -18.94 -12.03
CA SER A 469 21.89 -20.12 -12.88
C SER A 469 20.56 -20.86 -12.90
N HIS A 470 19.87 -20.97 -11.75
CA HIS A 470 18.55 -21.60 -11.67
C HIS A 470 17.52 -20.96 -12.63
N ILE A 471 17.43 -19.63 -12.63
CA ILE A 471 16.49 -18.88 -13.47
C ILE A 471 16.86 -19.02 -14.95
N VAL A 472 18.16 -18.96 -15.26
CA VAL A 472 18.66 -19.16 -16.63
C VAL A 472 18.29 -20.56 -17.12
N CYS A 473 18.53 -21.61 -16.34
CA CYS A 473 18.19 -22.99 -16.69
C CYS A 473 16.68 -23.14 -16.89
N HIS A 474 15.89 -22.65 -15.95
CA HIS A 474 14.43 -22.74 -15.99
C HIS A 474 13.87 -22.09 -17.27
N CYS A 475 14.34 -20.90 -17.64
CA CYS A 475 13.91 -20.25 -18.89
C CYS A 475 14.40 -20.98 -20.14
N MET A 476 15.62 -21.51 -20.13
CA MET A 476 16.24 -22.15 -21.30
C MET A 476 15.59 -23.47 -21.69
N PHE A 477 15.11 -24.23 -20.72
CA PHE A 477 14.48 -25.54 -20.95
C PHE A 477 12.94 -25.49 -20.96
N HIS A 478 12.36 -24.29 -20.91
CA HIS A 478 10.91 -24.12 -21.00
C HIS A 478 10.39 -24.42 -22.41
N VAL A 479 9.16 -24.93 -22.53
CA VAL A 479 8.52 -25.34 -23.81
C VAL A 479 8.09 -24.14 -24.67
N SER A 480 8.20 -22.92 -24.17
CA SER A 480 7.79 -21.69 -24.86
C SER A 480 9.01 -20.93 -25.33
N MET A 481 8.91 -20.27 -26.50
CA MET A 481 9.98 -19.41 -27.00
C MET A 481 10.13 -18.09 -26.21
N MET A 482 9.09 -17.66 -25.50
CA MET A 482 9.08 -16.35 -24.81
C MET A 482 10.18 -16.26 -23.74
N PRO A 483 10.29 -17.22 -22.80
CA PRO A 483 11.36 -17.18 -21.80
C PRO A 483 12.76 -17.23 -22.42
N ILE A 484 12.97 -18.08 -23.42
CA ILE A 484 14.26 -18.26 -24.10
C ILE A 484 14.69 -16.97 -24.80
N SER A 485 13.79 -16.32 -25.54
CA SER A 485 14.10 -15.06 -26.24
C SER A 485 14.42 -13.94 -25.26
N ARG A 486 13.61 -13.77 -24.22
CA ARG A 486 13.79 -12.69 -23.22
C ARG A 486 15.04 -12.89 -22.37
N ILE A 487 15.35 -14.11 -21.91
CA ILE A 487 16.58 -14.35 -21.13
C ILE A 487 17.84 -14.08 -21.96
N CYS A 488 17.83 -14.42 -23.25
CA CYS A 488 18.91 -14.06 -24.18
C CYS A 488 19.06 -12.54 -24.29
N GLY A 489 17.94 -11.81 -24.43
CA GLY A 489 17.93 -10.34 -24.46
C GLY A 489 18.46 -9.71 -23.17
N ILE A 490 18.06 -10.25 -22.01
CA ILE A 490 18.55 -9.80 -20.70
C ILE A 490 20.06 -10.00 -20.60
N LEU A 491 20.59 -11.19 -20.93
CA LEU A 491 22.03 -11.45 -20.86
C LEU A 491 22.83 -10.58 -21.83
N TYR A 492 22.28 -10.29 -23.01
CA TYR A 492 22.85 -9.32 -23.94
C TYR A 492 22.95 -7.91 -23.32
N ARG A 493 21.87 -7.43 -22.69
CA ARG A 493 21.85 -6.13 -22.00
C ARG A 493 22.77 -6.10 -20.78
N CYS A 494 22.81 -7.18 -19.99
CA CYS A 494 23.76 -7.34 -18.89
C CYS A 494 25.20 -7.20 -19.40
N LYS A 495 25.56 -7.89 -20.49
CA LYS A 495 26.90 -7.80 -21.08
C LYS A 495 27.26 -6.36 -21.48
N ALA A 496 26.34 -5.66 -22.16
CA ALA A 496 26.53 -4.26 -22.54
C ALA A 496 26.71 -3.34 -21.30
N SER A 497 25.92 -3.57 -20.25
CA SER A 497 26.04 -2.84 -18.99
C SER A 497 27.40 -3.09 -18.31
N TYR A 498 27.90 -4.33 -18.32
CA TYR A 498 29.24 -4.65 -17.82
C TYR A 498 30.35 -3.93 -18.59
N GLU A 499 30.25 -3.85 -19.92
CA GLU A 499 31.24 -3.17 -20.77
C GLU A 499 31.31 -1.67 -20.44
N ILE A 500 30.16 -1.01 -20.29
CA ILE A 500 30.07 0.40 -19.88
C ILE A 500 30.70 0.61 -18.50
N GLN A 501 30.35 -0.23 -17.52
CA GLN A 501 30.89 -0.12 -16.16
C GLN A 501 32.41 -0.38 -16.10
N ARG A 502 32.93 -1.26 -16.96
CA ARG A 502 34.37 -1.50 -17.11
C ARG A 502 35.10 -0.25 -17.59
N GLU A 503 34.56 0.40 -18.61
CA GLU A 503 35.12 1.64 -19.15
C GLU A 503 35.14 2.75 -18.11
N LEU A 504 34.03 2.95 -17.40
CA LEU A 504 33.90 3.95 -16.33
C LEU A 504 34.85 3.69 -15.13
N LYS A 505 35.05 2.41 -14.75
CA LYS A 505 36.02 2.05 -13.72
C LYS A 505 37.46 2.34 -14.16
N THR A 506 37.77 2.07 -15.43
CA THR A 506 39.12 2.26 -15.98
C THR A 506 39.43 3.75 -16.17
N SER A 507 38.45 4.57 -16.57
CA SER A 507 38.64 6.00 -16.82
C SER A 507 38.58 6.84 -15.54
N SER A 508 37.69 6.50 -14.61
CA SER A 508 37.26 7.43 -13.54
C SER A 508 37.28 6.82 -12.14
N GLY A 509 37.66 5.54 -11.98
CA GLY A 509 37.60 4.85 -10.69
C GLY A 509 36.18 4.75 -10.11
N ALA A 510 35.15 4.79 -10.97
CA ALA A 510 33.76 4.91 -10.55
C ALA A 510 33.28 3.70 -9.72
N PHE A 511 32.46 3.99 -8.71
CA PHE A 511 31.83 2.96 -7.89
C PHE A 511 30.76 2.20 -8.70
N SER A 512 30.77 0.87 -8.62
CA SER A 512 29.70 0.02 -9.15
C SER A 512 29.47 -1.22 -8.28
N VAL A 513 28.20 -1.53 -8.02
CA VAL A 513 27.75 -2.72 -7.28
C VAL A 513 27.44 -3.83 -8.26
N GLY A 514 27.89 -5.05 -7.96
CA GLY A 514 27.72 -6.22 -8.83
C GLY A 514 28.76 -6.31 -9.96
N TYR A 515 29.80 -5.46 -9.95
CA TYR A 515 30.96 -5.58 -10.83
C TYR A 515 32.13 -6.21 -10.06
N GLU A 516 32.14 -7.54 -10.03
CA GLU A 516 33.19 -8.38 -9.44
C GLU A 516 33.71 -9.36 -10.50
N ARG A 517 34.96 -9.83 -10.37
CA ARG A 517 35.55 -10.78 -11.33
C ARG A 517 34.71 -12.06 -11.46
N ASP A 518 34.12 -12.50 -10.35
CA ASP A 518 33.29 -13.70 -10.31
C ASP A 518 32.01 -13.54 -11.13
N HIS A 519 31.43 -12.34 -11.15
CA HIS A 519 30.25 -12.03 -11.96
C HIS A 519 30.55 -12.03 -13.46
N VAL A 520 31.74 -11.57 -13.86
CA VAL A 520 32.18 -11.63 -15.27
C VAL A 520 32.36 -13.09 -15.72
N THR A 521 32.91 -13.94 -14.85
CA THR A 521 33.00 -15.38 -15.14
C THR A 521 31.62 -16.02 -15.26
N LYS A 522 30.69 -15.68 -14.35
CA LYS A 522 29.30 -16.18 -14.39
C LYS A 522 28.56 -15.79 -15.66
N ILE A 523 28.56 -14.50 -16.05
CA ILE A 523 27.87 -14.08 -17.27
C ILE A 523 28.47 -14.73 -18.52
N ASN A 524 29.80 -14.84 -18.60
CA ASN A 524 30.46 -15.52 -19.70
C ASN A 524 30.09 -17.01 -19.73
N SER A 525 29.97 -17.66 -18.57
CA SER A 525 29.49 -19.05 -18.51
C SER A 525 28.07 -19.21 -19.03
N HIS A 526 27.14 -18.34 -18.62
CA HIS A 526 25.76 -18.37 -19.11
C HIS A 526 25.68 -18.12 -20.62
N ILE A 527 26.42 -17.13 -21.12
CA ILE A 527 26.47 -16.83 -22.56
C ILE A 527 26.96 -18.04 -23.34
N MET A 528 28.04 -18.67 -22.89
CA MET A 528 28.65 -19.82 -23.56
C MET A 528 27.76 -21.06 -23.51
N ASP A 529 27.18 -21.37 -22.36
CA ASP A 529 26.26 -22.52 -22.20
C ASP A 529 25.02 -22.35 -23.10
N ILE A 530 24.44 -21.15 -23.18
CA ILE A 530 23.31 -20.85 -24.07
C ILE A 530 23.71 -20.94 -25.55
N CYS A 531 24.84 -20.36 -25.95
CA CYS A 531 25.34 -20.45 -27.32
C CYS A 531 25.63 -21.90 -27.75
N ASN A 532 26.19 -22.68 -26.83
CA ASN A 532 26.46 -24.10 -27.03
C ASN A 532 25.14 -24.89 -27.23
N CYS A 533 24.12 -24.55 -26.44
CA CYS A 533 22.79 -25.14 -26.48
C CYS A 533 22.02 -24.78 -27.78
N ILE A 534 21.82 -23.49 -28.06
CA ILE A 534 20.94 -23.03 -29.14
C ILE A 534 21.61 -23.13 -30.53
N TRP A 535 22.88 -22.75 -30.66
CA TRP A 535 23.51 -22.52 -31.97
C TRP A 535 24.58 -23.54 -32.35
N ARG A 536 25.45 -23.95 -31.42
CA ARG A 536 26.59 -24.83 -31.74
C ARG A 536 26.24 -26.33 -31.70
N GLY A 537 25.13 -26.72 -31.06
CA GLY A 537 24.74 -28.14 -30.93
C GLY A 537 25.65 -28.93 -29.98
N GLN A 538 26.22 -28.23 -28.99
CA GLN A 538 27.15 -28.73 -27.97
C GLN A 538 26.55 -28.52 -26.57
N ALA A 539 25.24 -28.73 -26.41
CA ALA A 539 24.57 -28.53 -25.14
C ALA A 539 25.24 -29.35 -24.02
N LEU A 540 25.23 -28.82 -22.79
CA LEU A 540 25.79 -29.45 -21.58
C LEU A 540 27.30 -29.75 -21.59
N THR A 541 28.06 -29.19 -22.54
CA THR A 541 29.52 -29.36 -22.56
C THR A 541 30.17 -28.84 -21.28
N GLN A 542 31.10 -29.62 -20.72
CA GLN A 542 31.85 -29.29 -19.51
C GLN A 542 33.37 -29.36 -19.72
N GLY A 543 34.13 -28.65 -18.88
CA GLY A 543 35.61 -28.73 -18.86
C GLY A 543 36.33 -27.80 -19.84
N VAL A 544 35.59 -26.98 -20.59
CA VAL A 544 36.13 -25.89 -21.43
C VAL A 544 36.00 -24.56 -20.66
N PRO A 545 36.89 -23.57 -20.85
CA PRO A 545 36.79 -22.29 -20.16
C PRO A 545 35.42 -21.65 -20.35
N TYR A 546 34.82 -21.19 -19.24
CA TYR A 546 33.49 -20.59 -19.21
C TYR A 546 32.37 -21.51 -19.73
N THR A 547 32.50 -22.84 -19.56
CA THR A 547 31.39 -23.77 -19.81
C THR A 547 31.14 -24.59 -18.55
N ASN A 548 29.93 -24.48 -18.03
CA ASN A 548 29.54 -25.17 -16.79
C ASN A 548 28.44 -26.20 -17.05
N GLY A 549 27.96 -26.33 -18.29
CA GLY A 549 26.89 -27.26 -18.63
C GLY A 549 25.63 -27.01 -17.81
N PHE A 550 25.30 -25.73 -17.56
CA PHE A 550 24.18 -25.31 -16.72
C PHE A 550 24.25 -25.78 -15.25
N GLY A 551 25.43 -26.24 -14.78
CA GLY A 551 25.65 -26.64 -13.40
C GLY A 551 25.25 -28.09 -13.07
N LEU A 552 24.93 -28.90 -14.09
CA LEU A 552 24.69 -30.34 -13.92
C LEU A 552 25.98 -31.08 -13.59
N ASP A 553 25.88 -32.17 -12.84
CA ASP A 553 27.00 -33.06 -12.56
C ASP A 553 27.38 -33.90 -13.79
N ARG A 554 28.64 -34.35 -13.82
CA ARG A 554 29.18 -35.12 -14.96
C ARG A 554 28.46 -36.45 -15.16
N ASP A 555 28.05 -37.08 -14.07
CA ASP A 555 27.43 -38.40 -14.09
C ASP A 555 26.03 -38.30 -14.72
N THR A 556 25.23 -37.32 -14.30
CA THR A 556 23.93 -37.01 -14.93
C THR A 556 24.06 -36.69 -16.42
N VAL A 557 25.06 -35.90 -16.83
CA VAL A 557 25.26 -35.61 -18.26
C VAL A 557 25.57 -36.88 -19.05
N GLN A 558 26.41 -37.78 -18.52
CA GLN A 558 26.70 -39.06 -19.16
C GLN A 558 25.48 -39.97 -19.25
N GLU A 559 24.64 -40.03 -18.22
CA GLU A 559 23.40 -40.79 -18.24
C GLU A 559 22.42 -40.26 -19.31
N LEU A 560 22.29 -38.93 -19.43
CA LEU A 560 21.47 -38.29 -20.46
C LEU A 560 22.00 -38.57 -21.87
N GLU A 561 23.32 -38.56 -22.07
CA GLU A 561 23.94 -38.93 -23.34
C GLU A 561 23.71 -40.40 -23.70
N GLN A 562 23.83 -41.32 -22.73
CA GLN A 562 23.53 -42.74 -22.92
C GLN A 562 22.06 -42.97 -23.28
N LEU A 563 21.15 -42.25 -22.62
CA LEU A 563 19.72 -42.28 -22.94
C LEU A 563 19.44 -41.76 -24.36
N GLY A 564 20.06 -40.64 -24.74
CA GLY A 564 20.01 -40.13 -26.11
C GLY A 564 20.51 -41.17 -27.14
N ALA A 565 21.64 -41.80 -26.87
CA ALA A 565 22.21 -42.84 -27.73
C ALA A 565 21.27 -44.05 -27.89
N SER A 566 20.59 -44.48 -26.82
CA SER A 566 19.61 -45.58 -26.86
C SER A 566 18.41 -45.28 -27.78
N LEU A 567 18.07 -43.99 -27.91
CA LEU A 567 16.99 -43.49 -28.78
C LEU A 567 17.49 -43.11 -30.18
N GLY A 568 18.78 -43.30 -30.48
CA GLY A 568 19.39 -42.90 -31.75
C GLY A 568 19.48 -41.38 -31.94
N LEU A 569 19.45 -40.61 -30.85
CA LEU A 569 19.49 -39.15 -30.86
C LEU A 569 20.80 -38.63 -30.25
N THR A 570 21.38 -37.62 -30.88
CA THR A 570 22.46 -36.85 -30.26
C THR A 570 21.84 -35.86 -29.28
N PHE A 571 21.91 -36.15 -27.98
CA PHE A 571 21.28 -35.33 -26.94
C PHE A 571 21.75 -33.86 -26.98
N SER A 572 23.03 -33.63 -27.30
CA SER A 572 23.62 -32.29 -27.38
C SER A 572 23.00 -31.38 -28.45
N SER A 573 22.37 -31.96 -29.50
CA SER A 573 21.72 -31.21 -30.56
C SER A 573 20.22 -31.02 -30.35
N ALA A 574 19.61 -31.76 -29.42
CA ALA A 574 18.16 -31.75 -29.18
C ALA A 574 17.62 -30.38 -28.76
N PHE A 575 18.45 -29.56 -28.11
CA PHE A 575 18.08 -28.22 -27.65
C PHE A 575 18.41 -27.10 -28.66
N GLY A 576 18.87 -27.46 -29.85
CA GLY A 576 19.21 -26.50 -30.89
C GLY A 576 18.00 -25.74 -31.41
N LEU A 577 18.26 -24.61 -32.08
CA LEU A 577 17.25 -23.70 -32.63
C LEU A 577 16.18 -24.39 -33.50
N THR A 578 16.51 -25.50 -34.17
CA THR A 578 15.58 -26.21 -35.07
C THR A 578 14.88 -27.40 -34.43
N GLN A 579 15.42 -27.94 -33.34
CA GLN A 579 15.03 -29.22 -32.74
C GLN A 579 14.42 -29.08 -31.34
N SER A 580 14.68 -27.96 -30.67
CA SER A 580 14.14 -27.67 -29.33
C SER A 580 12.61 -27.69 -29.35
N PRO A 581 11.94 -28.25 -28.32
CA PRO A 581 10.48 -28.26 -28.20
C PRO A 581 9.85 -26.87 -28.41
N ALA A 582 10.53 -25.82 -27.96
CA ALA A 582 10.05 -24.44 -28.06
C ALA A 582 10.04 -23.87 -29.49
N PHE A 583 10.94 -24.35 -30.36
CA PHE A 583 11.14 -23.81 -31.71
C PHE A 583 10.75 -24.79 -32.82
N LEU A 584 10.65 -26.09 -32.54
CA LEU A 584 10.34 -27.13 -33.52
C LEU A 584 9.05 -26.85 -34.32
N PRO A 585 7.92 -26.42 -33.73
CA PRO A 585 6.72 -26.10 -34.51
C PRO A 585 6.92 -24.91 -35.46
N LEU A 586 7.69 -23.91 -35.03
CA LEU A 586 8.00 -22.73 -35.85
C LEU A 586 8.99 -23.06 -36.97
N SER A 587 10.01 -23.89 -36.69
CA SER A 587 11.01 -24.28 -37.69
C SER A 587 10.37 -25.08 -38.81
N LEU A 588 9.42 -25.96 -38.48
CA LEU A 588 8.63 -26.72 -39.45
C LEU A 588 7.69 -25.82 -40.26
N THR A 589 7.01 -24.87 -39.60
CA THR A 589 6.14 -23.89 -40.29
C THR A 589 6.96 -23.05 -41.27
N PHE A 590 8.14 -22.59 -40.85
CA PHE A 590 9.05 -21.85 -41.71
C PHE A 590 9.54 -22.69 -42.90
N LEU A 591 9.92 -23.95 -42.66
CA LEU A 591 10.34 -24.84 -43.75
C LEU A 591 9.22 -25.07 -44.76
N ARG A 592 7.98 -25.33 -44.30
CA ARG A 592 6.81 -25.46 -45.18
C ARG A 592 6.59 -24.21 -46.02
N SER A 593 6.74 -23.02 -45.42
CA SER A 593 6.64 -21.76 -46.17
C SER A 593 7.70 -21.63 -47.26
N LEU A 594 8.89 -22.21 -47.09
CA LEU A 594 9.94 -22.22 -48.10
C LEU A 594 9.65 -23.25 -49.20
N GLU A 595 9.17 -24.44 -48.82
CA GLU A 595 8.76 -25.50 -49.75
C GLU A 595 7.60 -25.03 -50.65
N ASP A 596 6.60 -24.36 -50.08
CA ASP A 596 5.44 -23.81 -50.80
C ASP A 596 5.89 -22.74 -51.81
N ARG A 597 6.81 -21.85 -51.40
CA ARG A 597 7.40 -20.82 -52.28
C ARG A 597 8.22 -21.42 -53.42
N ALA A 598 8.94 -22.51 -53.14
CA ALA A 598 9.75 -23.23 -54.12
C ALA A 598 8.94 -24.23 -54.96
N ARG A 599 7.65 -24.44 -54.67
CA ARG A 599 6.72 -25.37 -55.36
C ARG A 599 7.28 -26.80 -55.44
N VAL A 600 7.81 -27.27 -54.31
CA VAL A 600 8.45 -28.57 -54.15
C VAL A 600 7.41 -29.69 -54.13
N THR A 601 7.70 -30.86 -54.71
CA THR A 601 6.76 -32.02 -54.71
C THR A 601 6.95 -32.95 -53.52
N VAL A 602 8.17 -32.99 -52.96
CA VAL A 602 8.52 -33.82 -51.80
C VAL A 602 8.79 -32.92 -50.59
N HIS A 603 7.91 -33.03 -49.59
CA HIS A 603 8.00 -32.29 -48.33
C HIS A 603 8.86 -33.01 -47.30
N HIS A 604 9.66 -32.26 -46.54
CA HIS A 604 10.40 -32.78 -45.41
C HIS A 604 9.48 -33.27 -44.30
N ARG A 605 9.91 -34.34 -43.61
CA ARG A 605 9.22 -34.86 -42.42
C ARG A 605 10.20 -34.98 -41.24
N GLY A 606 9.73 -34.58 -40.06
CA GLY A 606 10.48 -34.70 -38.81
C GLY A 606 11.40 -33.51 -38.51
N PRO A 607 12.26 -33.61 -37.48
CA PRO A 607 13.12 -32.52 -37.04
C PRO A 607 14.16 -32.12 -38.08
N ILE A 608 14.43 -30.82 -38.20
CA ILE A 608 15.40 -30.30 -39.16
C ILE A 608 16.80 -30.44 -38.56
N SER A 609 17.64 -31.23 -39.21
CA SER A 609 19.05 -31.45 -38.86
C SER A 609 19.94 -31.29 -40.10
N SER A 610 21.25 -31.15 -39.87
CA SER A 610 22.22 -31.16 -40.98
C SER A 610 22.16 -32.46 -41.79
N ALA A 611 21.93 -33.60 -41.14
CA ALA A 611 21.78 -34.90 -41.79
C ALA A 611 20.49 -34.99 -42.60
N SER A 612 19.36 -34.54 -42.04
CA SER A 612 18.06 -34.62 -42.71
C SER A 612 18.00 -33.72 -43.95
N LEU A 613 18.57 -32.50 -43.89
CA LEU A 613 18.65 -31.62 -45.06
C LEU A 613 19.61 -32.16 -46.13
N ARG A 614 20.72 -32.83 -45.75
CA ARG A 614 21.60 -33.49 -46.74
C ARG A 614 20.88 -34.65 -47.46
N LEU A 615 20.08 -35.43 -46.74
CA LEU A 615 19.28 -36.50 -47.34
C LEU A 615 18.23 -35.94 -48.31
N LEU A 616 17.60 -34.81 -47.97
CA LEU A 616 16.69 -34.12 -48.88
C LEU A 616 17.38 -33.62 -50.14
N GLN A 617 18.58 -33.03 -50.03
CA GLN A 617 19.33 -32.50 -51.17
C GLN A 617 19.68 -33.58 -52.21
N GLN A 618 19.78 -34.85 -51.80
CA GLN A 618 20.07 -35.99 -52.69
C GLN A 618 18.87 -36.40 -53.57
N GLN A 619 17.66 -36.00 -53.21
CA GLN A 619 16.45 -36.30 -53.97
C GLN A 619 16.21 -35.25 -55.08
N ARG A 620 15.59 -35.65 -56.19
CA ARG A 620 15.15 -34.72 -57.24
C ARG A 620 13.84 -34.04 -56.81
N ASP A 621 13.64 -32.79 -57.22
CA ASP A 621 12.48 -31.96 -56.88
C ASP A 621 12.27 -31.66 -55.38
N THR A 622 13.36 -31.48 -54.62
CA THR A 622 13.38 -31.04 -53.21
C THR A 622 13.98 -29.63 -53.03
N LEU A 623 13.76 -29.02 -51.86
CA LEU A 623 14.35 -27.73 -51.50
C LEU A 623 15.89 -27.84 -51.36
N GLN A 624 16.62 -27.19 -52.26
CA GLN A 624 18.09 -27.18 -52.26
C GLN A 624 18.64 -26.09 -51.33
N LEU A 625 18.67 -26.38 -50.02
CA LEU A 625 19.05 -25.37 -49.02
C LEU A 625 19.99 -25.96 -47.95
N SER A 626 21.11 -25.29 -47.71
CA SER A 626 22.11 -25.75 -46.73
C SER A 626 21.63 -25.49 -45.30
N HIS A 627 21.99 -26.36 -44.36
CA HIS A 627 21.62 -26.19 -42.95
C HIS A 627 22.09 -24.85 -42.34
N THR A 628 23.22 -24.32 -42.79
CA THR A 628 23.71 -23.01 -42.35
C THR A 628 22.81 -21.88 -42.87
N ASN A 629 22.47 -21.90 -44.17
CA ASN A 629 21.59 -20.89 -44.75
C ASN A 629 20.16 -20.99 -44.18
N PHE A 630 19.69 -22.20 -43.86
CA PHE A 630 18.40 -22.40 -43.21
C PHE A 630 18.35 -21.67 -41.88
N ARG A 631 19.35 -21.90 -41.02
CA ARG A 631 19.39 -21.29 -39.68
C ARG A 631 19.47 -19.77 -39.75
N LEU A 632 20.18 -19.21 -40.73
CA LEU A 632 20.27 -17.77 -40.93
C LEU A 632 18.91 -17.17 -41.32
N GLN A 633 18.26 -17.70 -42.35
CA GLN A 633 16.94 -17.22 -42.76
C GLN A 633 15.87 -17.47 -41.68
N TYR A 634 16.01 -18.56 -40.92
CA TYR A 634 15.13 -18.86 -39.81
C TYR A 634 15.31 -17.87 -38.65
N LEU A 635 16.53 -17.38 -38.39
CA LEU A 635 16.73 -16.30 -37.41
C LEU A 635 16.04 -15.01 -37.83
N ASP A 636 16.05 -14.67 -39.12
CA ASP A 636 15.32 -13.50 -39.63
C ASP A 636 13.80 -13.70 -39.48
N PHE A 637 13.29 -14.90 -39.78
CA PHE A 637 11.88 -15.25 -39.53
C PHE A 637 11.52 -15.17 -38.03
N LEU A 638 12.40 -15.59 -37.14
CA LEU A 638 12.19 -15.47 -35.69
C LEU A 638 12.16 -13.99 -35.25
N LEU A 639 12.96 -13.12 -35.86
CA LEU A 639 12.93 -11.69 -35.62
C LEU A 639 11.58 -11.08 -36.04
N GLU A 640 11.06 -11.47 -37.22
CA GLU A 640 9.73 -11.07 -37.69
C GLU A 640 8.61 -11.51 -36.73
N ASN A 641 8.79 -12.64 -36.03
CA ASN A 641 7.87 -13.15 -35.01
C ASN A 641 8.22 -12.69 -33.58
N HIS A 642 8.84 -11.51 -33.43
CA HIS A 642 9.12 -10.86 -32.15
C HIS A 642 10.14 -11.56 -31.22
N CYS A 643 10.95 -12.51 -31.71
CA CYS A 643 12.07 -13.10 -30.95
C CYS A 643 13.33 -12.22 -31.00
N THR A 644 13.19 -10.94 -30.66
CA THR A 644 14.25 -9.91 -30.78
C THR A 644 15.45 -10.19 -29.87
N GLY A 645 15.21 -10.59 -28.62
CA GLY A 645 16.25 -10.85 -27.63
C GLY A 645 17.22 -11.95 -28.07
N LEU A 646 16.70 -13.07 -28.58
CA LEU A 646 17.50 -14.16 -29.14
C LEU A 646 18.34 -13.71 -30.34
N TYR A 647 17.73 -12.97 -31.27
CA TYR A 647 18.41 -12.46 -32.45
C TYR A 647 19.61 -11.57 -32.07
N HIS A 648 19.38 -10.53 -31.26
CA HIS A 648 20.43 -9.61 -30.85
C HIS A 648 21.54 -10.31 -30.06
N PHE A 649 21.18 -11.23 -29.16
CA PHE A 649 22.11 -12.02 -28.39
C PHE A 649 23.06 -12.85 -29.27
N LEU A 650 22.52 -13.62 -30.23
CA LEU A 650 23.33 -14.47 -31.09
C LEU A 650 24.28 -13.65 -31.99
N TYR A 651 23.80 -12.55 -32.59
CA TYR A 651 24.64 -11.67 -33.40
C TYR A 651 25.70 -10.92 -32.59
N ALA A 652 25.53 -10.73 -31.29
CA ALA A 652 26.50 -10.07 -30.41
C ALA A 652 27.54 -11.01 -29.79
N THR A 653 27.28 -12.32 -29.82
CA THR A 653 28.11 -13.32 -29.13
C THR A 653 28.80 -14.29 -30.10
N MET A 654 28.21 -14.56 -31.26
CA MET A 654 28.77 -15.48 -32.25
C MET A 654 29.61 -14.79 -33.31
N THR A 655 30.91 -15.04 -33.28
CA THR A 655 31.88 -14.53 -34.28
C THR A 655 31.51 -14.89 -35.71
N SER A 656 30.97 -16.10 -35.95
CA SER A 656 30.51 -16.52 -37.28
C SER A 656 29.36 -15.66 -37.81
N LEU A 657 28.42 -15.27 -36.93
CA LEU A 657 27.28 -14.41 -37.29
C LEU A 657 27.71 -12.94 -37.41
N MET A 658 28.63 -12.50 -36.55
CA MET A 658 29.21 -11.15 -36.64
C MET A 658 29.92 -10.93 -37.97
N ASN A 659 30.71 -11.91 -38.43
CA ASN A 659 31.41 -11.84 -39.70
C ASN A 659 30.43 -11.85 -40.87
N HIS A 660 29.46 -12.77 -40.86
CA HIS A 660 28.40 -12.79 -41.88
C HIS A 660 27.66 -11.44 -41.97
N ARG A 661 27.32 -10.82 -40.83
CA ARG A 661 26.65 -9.53 -40.82
C ARG A 661 27.51 -8.43 -41.42
N ARG A 662 28.81 -8.40 -41.09
CA ARG A 662 29.79 -7.45 -41.66
C ARG A 662 29.94 -7.61 -43.16
N ASP A 663 29.94 -8.85 -43.65
CA ASP A 663 30.05 -9.15 -45.08
C ASP A 663 28.79 -8.74 -45.86
N THR A 664 27.62 -8.74 -45.21
CA THR A 664 26.34 -8.31 -45.80
C THR A 664 25.99 -6.82 -45.64
N SER A 665 26.61 -6.10 -44.70
CA SER A 665 26.21 -4.71 -44.35
C SER A 665 27.08 -3.63 -45.00
N VAL A 666 26.72 -3.22 -46.22
CA VAL A 666 26.85 -1.83 -46.66
C VAL A 666 25.59 -1.08 -46.17
N MET A 667 25.74 -0.15 -45.20
CA MET A 667 24.75 0.77 -44.58
C MET A 667 23.85 0.24 -43.41
N PRO A 668 23.40 1.13 -42.48
CA PRO A 668 24.22 1.76 -41.45
C PRO A 668 23.80 1.36 -40.02
N ARG A 669 24.80 1.39 -39.12
CA ARG A 669 24.65 1.28 -37.66
C ARG A 669 23.78 2.41 -37.11
N ARG A 670 22.54 2.15 -36.72
CA ARG A 670 21.87 2.89 -35.63
C ARG A 670 20.93 1.97 -34.86
N LEU A 671 20.83 2.25 -33.57
CA LEU A 671 20.04 1.61 -32.50
C LEU A 671 20.86 0.65 -31.62
N LEU A 672 21.78 1.29 -30.88
CA LEU A 672 22.05 0.98 -29.48
C LEU A 672 21.05 1.80 -28.64
#